data_AF-A0A517RJB8-F1
#
_entry.id   AF-A0A517RJB8-F1
#
_cell.length_a   1.000
_cell.length_b   1.000
_cell.length_c   1.000
_cell.angle_alpha   90.00
_cell.angle_beta   90.00
_cell.angle_gamma   90.00
#
_symmetry.space_group_name_H-M   'P 1'
#
loop_
_entity.id
_entity.type
_entity.pdbx_description
1 polymer ?
#
loop_
_entity_poly.entity_id
_entity_poly.type
_entity_poly.pdbx_seq_one_letter_code
_entity_poly.pdbx_strand_id
1 'polypeptide(L)'
;MTDLCLRPIILCVLLIQLLSGSAEANDWPMWRMNPQRSAATTETLPESLIVQWVHQLPPLEPAFKNARLQFDAGYEPIVKNGILFYGSSSTNSVTAIDVSTGEELWRFFTNGPIRLAPVAWNDSVFFGSDDGCLYSIEAQTGKLQWKFRAVPSNRLILGNRRLTSVWPVRGGPVIENDTIYFAAGVWPFEGVFIYALDTKTGATKWVNDRLGFIYGQHPHAAEAFGGVTPQGYLVISENELIVPCGTAFPARLEKETGKLIQFALPKPGRTPGGWFTTAGKAARRGETQLEKTELLFDRDVNSARHENGQNYGPDGKRGLRQQIQAGDKKLAYDKPIPGVSGTIHSLLVAANRLFVVTQEGNIYCLGPDKTEPQTYVSPIRERAKRDQAPASTNTPAVISDRLTAGGYVFLAGIPDETLIDGLLNQKGLQVVALDTNTDRIAALHQTYHAKGRSAAELSFLPGPLSDFELPAYFAQLIIVSDPQQSGSDSCSQLVAKLYPSLRPYGGSLLVKCTEQTHSKLAKQSKDLTQARISRKDGYTVFEKVGALPGSSNYTGGWSSPDELVKAPVGVLWYDDSIGNFKRAPQPQFVDGVMISHSKYWQGYPAGIRPPYKLLAPQFSDVYTGRKLNETQAKSLVAELPTLDRDQKQPSQYRPPYQKNDWSPAPPVIGERTNPLTGRSEPRAFPKSYGCDGGVDYSYLYTMRSGTAAFYDKRVESGTIHISGPRSGCTNSIVPANGLLNVPYYFQGCTCSYPLPVGLSLISLPETHEQWMVWGKSEVQGLQRVGLNFGAPGDRMTHRGTLWLDVPSVGGPSPELELAVKPQNIQPFYEHALWIEGGRGWPWVGASGITGVEQITLKNIKPAEYTLRLYFREPEFSAPKKRVFNVNLDGKPLIKDLDIFRETESRQKILVREFSQLSLGGDLNLTFNASAGTPLICGLELVKNSLPLDDLVELPDRKPELLSKE
;
A
#
# COMPACT_ATOMS: atom_id res chain seq x y z
N MET A 1 -25.76 -60.53 62.47
CA MET A 1 -26.03 -61.16 61.15
C MET A 1 -26.40 -60.06 60.18
N THR A 2 -25.60 -59.94 59.12
CA THR A 2 -25.87 -59.32 57.80
C THR A 2 -26.54 -57.94 57.76
N ASP A 3 -25.73 -56.88 57.57
CA ASP A 3 -25.86 -55.95 56.42
C ASP A 3 -24.86 -54.80 56.53
N LEU A 4 -23.69 -55.00 55.91
CA LEU A 4 -22.64 -54.00 55.74
C LEU A 4 -22.05 -54.18 54.34
N CYS A 5 -22.66 -53.58 53.31
CA CYS A 5 -22.05 -53.33 52.00
C CYS A 5 -23.06 -52.68 51.05
N LEU A 6 -23.27 -51.35 51.13
CA LEU A 6 -23.82 -50.53 50.04
C LEU A 6 -23.96 -49.06 50.49
N ARG A 7 -22.83 -48.37 50.76
CA ARG A 7 -22.78 -46.89 50.92
C ARG A 7 -21.31 -46.40 51.01
N PRO A 8 -20.50 -46.64 49.97
CA PRO A 8 -19.67 -45.52 49.49
C PRO A 8 -19.59 -45.41 47.95
N ILE A 9 -20.30 -46.24 47.19
CA ILE A 9 -20.19 -46.26 45.72
C ILE A 9 -21.05 -45.17 45.04
N ILE A 10 -22.15 -44.73 45.67
CA ILE A 10 -23.08 -43.76 45.06
C ILE A 10 -22.55 -42.32 45.15
N LEU A 11 -21.71 -41.97 46.14
CA LEU A 11 -21.15 -40.62 46.26
C LEU A 11 -19.95 -40.39 45.33
N CYS A 12 -19.15 -41.42 45.04
CA CYS A 12 -18.07 -41.33 44.05
C CYS A 12 -18.60 -41.28 42.60
N VAL A 13 -19.72 -41.96 42.30
CA VAL A 13 -20.33 -41.92 40.95
C VAL A 13 -21.00 -40.55 40.68
N LEU A 14 -21.55 -39.88 41.70
CA LEU A 14 -22.12 -38.53 41.56
C LEU A 14 -21.06 -37.42 41.49
N LEU A 15 -19.88 -37.58 42.11
CA LEU A 15 -18.75 -36.65 41.96
C LEU A 15 -17.95 -36.86 40.65
N ILE A 16 -17.96 -38.07 40.07
CA ILE A 16 -17.38 -38.34 38.76
C ILE A 16 -18.29 -37.81 37.62
N GLN A 17 -19.60 -37.66 37.83
CA GLN A 17 -20.48 -36.98 36.86
C GLN A 17 -20.45 -35.45 36.93
N LEU A 18 -19.95 -34.85 38.02
CA LEU A 18 -19.63 -33.41 38.09
C LEU A 18 -18.20 -33.10 37.60
N LEU A 19 -17.42 -34.12 37.26
CA LEU A 19 -16.20 -34.06 36.45
C LEU A 19 -16.46 -34.59 35.03
N SER A 20 -17.70 -34.46 34.53
CA SER A 20 -17.91 -34.34 33.10
C SER A 20 -17.22 -33.06 32.68
N GLY A 21 -15.95 -33.16 32.28
CA GLY A 21 -15.27 -32.07 31.63
C GLY A 21 -16.23 -31.53 30.59
N SER A 22 -16.58 -30.25 30.71
CA SER A 22 -17.05 -29.49 29.57
C SER A 22 -16.02 -29.79 28.50
N ALA A 23 -16.37 -30.65 27.54
CA ALA A 23 -15.52 -30.95 26.41
C ALA A 23 -15.19 -29.57 25.85
N GLU A 24 -13.93 -29.15 25.97
CA GLU A 24 -13.49 -27.90 25.38
C GLU A 24 -13.94 -27.96 23.93
N ALA A 25 -14.83 -27.04 23.56
CA ALA A 25 -15.30 -26.95 22.20
C ALA A 25 -14.08 -26.82 21.31
N ASN A 26 -13.92 -27.73 20.34
CA ASN A 26 -12.82 -27.64 19.39
C ASN A 26 -12.92 -26.29 18.66
N ASP A 27 -11.82 -25.56 18.64
CA ASP A 27 -11.73 -24.22 18.07
C ASP A 27 -11.39 -24.25 16.58
N TRP A 28 -11.61 -23.12 15.92
CA TRP A 28 -11.07 -22.81 14.59
C TRP A 28 -10.39 -21.43 14.64
N PRO A 29 -9.23 -21.31 15.32
CA PRO A 29 -8.71 -20.02 15.78
C PRO A 29 -8.10 -19.15 14.67
N MET A 30 -7.83 -19.72 13.49
CA MET A 30 -7.22 -18.99 12.39
C MET A 30 -7.92 -19.30 11.08
N TRP A 31 -7.75 -18.43 10.08
CA TRP A 31 -8.22 -18.74 8.72
C TRP A 31 -7.67 -20.09 8.25
N ARG A 32 -8.58 -20.96 7.81
CA ARG A 32 -8.28 -22.36 7.48
C ARG A 32 -7.57 -23.13 8.60
N MET A 33 -8.07 -22.96 9.83
CA MET A 33 -7.73 -23.67 11.06
C MET A 33 -6.43 -23.24 11.74
N ASN A 34 -5.31 -23.24 11.04
CA ASN A 34 -3.97 -23.18 11.65
C ASN A 34 -2.96 -22.41 10.77
N PRO A 35 -1.72 -22.20 11.24
CA PRO A 35 -0.71 -21.44 10.49
C PRO A 35 -0.35 -22.02 9.11
N GLN A 36 -0.54 -23.32 8.92
CA GLN A 36 -0.33 -24.02 7.65
C GLN A 36 -1.50 -23.86 6.67
N ARG A 37 -2.64 -23.35 7.14
CA ARG A 37 -3.90 -23.21 6.39
C ARG A 37 -4.47 -24.57 5.96
N SER A 38 -4.32 -25.59 6.81
CA SER A 38 -4.65 -26.99 6.49
C SER A 38 -6.12 -27.20 6.14
N ALA A 39 -7.00 -26.36 6.69
CA ALA A 39 -8.46 -26.51 6.61
C ALA A 39 -8.95 -27.89 7.05
N ALA A 40 -8.31 -28.43 8.07
CA ALA A 40 -8.61 -29.74 8.61
C ALA A 40 -8.72 -29.67 10.13
N THR A 41 -9.80 -30.23 10.67
CA THR A 41 -9.99 -30.46 12.10
C THR A 41 -10.23 -31.95 12.36
N THR A 42 -9.85 -32.42 13.55
CA THR A 42 -10.16 -33.77 14.03
C THR A 42 -11.61 -33.90 14.50
N GLU A 43 -12.30 -32.78 14.67
CA GLU A 43 -13.70 -32.73 15.09
C GLU A 43 -14.62 -33.41 14.07
N THR A 44 -15.43 -34.35 14.54
CA THR A 44 -16.43 -35.06 13.75
C THR A 44 -17.75 -34.31 13.77
N LEU A 45 -18.34 -34.08 12.60
CA LEU A 45 -19.65 -33.46 12.51
C LEU A 45 -20.78 -34.42 12.93
N PRO A 46 -21.79 -33.92 13.66
CA PRO A 46 -23.03 -34.65 13.91
C PRO A 46 -23.66 -35.22 12.64
N GLU A 47 -24.43 -36.31 12.78
CA GLU A 47 -25.13 -36.93 11.66
C GLU A 47 -26.24 -36.04 11.09
N SER A 48 -26.93 -35.30 11.96
CA SER A 48 -27.95 -34.32 11.57
C SER A 48 -27.41 -32.91 11.77
N LEU A 49 -27.56 -32.08 10.74
CA LEU A 49 -27.20 -30.67 10.76
C LEU A 49 -28.42 -29.85 10.39
N ILE A 50 -28.94 -29.11 11.37
CA ILE A 50 -30.11 -28.25 11.26
C ILE A 50 -29.65 -26.81 11.48
N VAL A 51 -30.13 -25.88 10.66
CA VAL A 51 -29.81 -24.46 10.81
C VAL A 51 -30.32 -23.98 12.17
N GLN A 52 -29.42 -23.42 12.98
CA GLN A 52 -29.70 -22.89 14.32
C GLN A 52 -29.96 -21.39 14.24
N TRP A 53 -29.10 -20.69 13.50
CA TRP A 53 -29.25 -19.26 13.24
C TRP A 53 -28.55 -18.85 11.93
N VAL A 54 -28.92 -17.68 11.43
CA VAL A 54 -28.36 -17.06 10.22
C VAL A 54 -28.14 -15.57 10.45
N HIS A 55 -26.94 -15.07 10.12
CA HIS A 55 -26.66 -13.65 9.93
C HIS A 55 -26.75 -13.30 8.45
N GLN A 56 -27.66 -12.41 8.08
CA GLN A 56 -27.82 -11.87 6.74
C GLN A 56 -27.06 -10.54 6.61
N LEU A 57 -25.79 -10.62 6.21
CA LEU A 57 -24.93 -9.45 5.98
C LEU A 57 -24.95 -9.07 4.49
N PRO A 58 -24.62 -7.82 4.13
CA PRO A 58 -24.45 -7.45 2.73
C PRO A 58 -23.25 -8.18 2.11
N PRO A 59 -23.26 -8.44 0.79
CA PRO A 59 -22.08 -8.92 0.09
C PRO A 59 -20.94 -7.90 0.21
N LEU A 60 -19.71 -8.39 0.35
CA LEU A 60 -18.54 -7.52 0.41
C LEU A 60 -18.15 -7.06 -1.00
N GLU A 61 -17.72 -5.80 -1.11
CA GLU A 61 -17.04 -5.30 -2.29
C GLU A 61 -15.53 -5.53 -2.11
N PRO A 62 -14.92 -6.44 -2.87
CA PRO A 62 -13.50 -6.76 -2.73
C PRO A 62 -12.62 -5.56 -3.09
N ALA A 63 -11.37 -5.53 -2.58
CA ALA A 63 -10.38 -4.52 -2.96
C ALA A 63 -10.13 -4.51 -4.47
N PHE A 64 -10.04 -5.70 -5.06
CA PHE A 64 -9.77 -5.89 -6.48
C PHE A 64 -10.87 -6.74 -7.11
N LYS A 65 -11.19 -6.52 -8.37
CA LYS A 65 -12.03 -7.38 -9.21
C LYS A 65 -11.25 -8.52 -9.85
N ASN A 66 -9.91 -8.47 -9.85
CA ASN A 66 -9.09 -9.54 -10.40
C ASN A 66 -9.25 -10.83 -9.58
N ALA A 67 -9.61 -11.94 -10.24
CA ALA A 67 -9.79 -13.26 -9.62
C ALA A 67 -8.58 -13.73 -8.79
N ARG A 68 -7.36 -13.34 -9.18
CA ARG A 68 -6.10 -13.66 -8.50
C ARG A 68 -5.81 -12.78 -7.27
N LEU A 69 -6.73 -11.88 -6.91
CA LEU A 69 -6.67 -10.98 -5.76
C LEU A 69 -7.99 -10.96 -4.94
N GLN A 70 -8.76 -12.05 -4.98
CA GLN A 70 -10.05 -12.19 -4.28
C GLN A 70 -9.90 -12.69 -2.83
N PHE A 71 -8.94 -12.15 -2.08
CA PHE A 71 -8.72 -12.53 -0.67
C PHE A 71 -9.80 -12.00 0.29
N ASP A 72 -10.54 -10.96 -0.13
CA ASP A 72 -11.58 -10.29 0.64
C ASP A 72 -12.96 -10.34 -0.05
N ALA A 73 -13.19 -11.38 -0.86
CA ALA A 73 -14.42 -11.52 -1.64
C ALA A 73 -15.64 -12.02 -0.86
N GLY A 74 -15.48 -12.31 0.43
CA GLY A 74 -16.53 -12.74 1.34
C GLY A 74 -16.01 -12.69 2.77
N TYR A 75 -16.90 -12.92 3.73
CA TYR A 75 -16.52 -12.97 5.14
C TYR A 75 -15.71 -14.24 5.43
N GLU A 76 -14.66 -14.11 6.23
CA GLU A 76 -13.76 -15.21 6.60
C GLU A 76 -13.70 -15.29 8.14
N PRO A 77 -14.68 -15.96 8.78
CA PRO A 77 -14.75 -16.04 10.23
C PRO A 77 -13.75 -17.04 10.83
N ILE A 78 -13.51 -16.87 12.13
CA ILE A 78 -12.81 -17.82 13.00
C ILE A 78 -13.68 -18.10 14.23
N VAL A 79 -13.42 -19.20 14.95
CA VAL A 79 -14.13 -19.53 16.19
C VAL A 79 -13.11 -19.85 17.28
N LYS A 80 -13.28 -19.24 18.45
CA LYS A 80 -12.47 -19.52 19.64
C LYS A 80 -13.36 -19.45 20.89
N ASN A 81 -13.28 -20.46 21.76
CA ASN A 81 -13.98 -20.52 23.05
C ASN A 81 -15.49 -20.23 22.93
N GLY A 82 -16.15 -20.79 21.92
CA GLY A 82 -17.59 -20.59 21.69
C GLY A 82 -17.99 -19.22 21.13
N ILE A 83 -17.02 -18.40 20.70
CA ILE A 83 -17.26 -17.09 20.08
C ILE A 83 -16.79 -17.13 18.63
N LEU A 84 -17.64 -16.68 17.71
CA LEU A 84 -17.31 -16.49 16.29
C LEU A 84 -16.88 -15.05 16.06
N PHE A 85 -15.74 -14.85 15.41
CA PHE A 85 -15.23 -13.52 15.04
C PHE A 85 -15.15 -13.37 13.53
N TYR A 86 -15.58 -12.22 13.00
CA TYR A 86 -15.38 -11.88 11.59
C TYR A 86 -15.05 -10.40 11.38
N GLY A 87 -14.16 -10.15 10.41
CA GLY A 87 -13.84 -8.81 9.93
C GLY A 87 -14.77 -8.37 8.80
N SER A 88 -15.02 -7.07 8.68
CA SER A 88 -15.89 -6.48 7.66
C SER A 88 -15.26 -5.25 7.02
N SER A 89 -15.03 -5.33 5.71
CA SER A 89 -14.67 -4.16 4.90
C SER A 89 -15.86 -3.24 4.66
N SER A 90 -17.12 -3.70 4.78
CA SER A 90 -18.30 -2.84 4.57
C SER A 90 -18.51 -1.85 5.71
N THR A 91 -18.14 -2.22 6.94
CA THR A 91 -18.32 -1.43 8.17
C THR A 91 -17.02 -0.96 8.82
N ASN A 92 -15.86 -1.43 8.33
CA ASN A 92 -14.54 -1.21 8.95
C ASN A 92 -14.48 -1.73 10.40
N SER A 93 -15.05 -2.91 10.66
CA SER A 93 -15.15 -3.46 12.03
C SER A 93 -14.81 -4.94 12.12
N VAL A 94 -14.49 -5.40 13.34
CA VAL A 94 -14.53 -6.80 13.76
C VAL A 94 -15.75 -7.00 14.67
N THR A 95 -16.48 -8.09 14.47
CA THR A 95 -17.68 -8.44 15.24
C THR A 95 -17.49 -9.79 15.91
N ALA A 96 -17.95 -9.91 17.16
CA ALA A 96 -18.03 -11.16 17.91
C ALA A 96 -19.49 -11.61 18.04
N ILE A 97 -19.73 -12.90 17.83
CA ILE A 97 -21.03 -13.54 17.91
C ILE A 97 -20.93 -14.74 18.86
N ASP A 98 -21.91 -14.88 19.76
CA ASP A 98 -22.08 -16.10 20.53
C ASP A 98 -22.48 -17.26 19.60
N VAL A 99 -21.72 -18.35 19.61
CA VAL A 99 -21.96 -19.48 18.71
C VAL A 99 -23.29 -20.19 18.99
N SER A 100 -23.74 -20.20 20.25
CA SER A 100 -24.93 -20.94 20.65
C SER A 100 -26.22 -20.21 20.25
N THR A 101 -26.28 -18.88 20.45
CA THR A 101 -27.48 -18.06 20.21
C THR A 101 -27.44 -17.31 18.88
N GLY A 102 -26.24 -17.03 18.36
CA GLY A 102 -26.05 -16.14 17.23
C GLY A 102 -26.13 -14.66 17.59
N GLU A 103 -26.24 -14.29 18.87
CA GLU A 103 -26.31 -12.89 19.30
C GLU A 103 -24.95 -12.19 19.16
N GLU A 104 -24.95 -10.93 18.74
CA GLU A 104 -23.75 -10.09 18.72
C GLU A 104 -23.33 -9.77 20.17
N LEU A 105 -22.11 -10.16 20.54
CA LEU A 105 -21.53 -9.88 21.86
C LEU A 105 -20.93 -8.47 21.91
N TRP A 106 -20.14 -8.13 20.88
CA TRP A 106 -19.50 -6.83 20.75
C TRP A 106 -19.07 -6.57 19.31
N ARG A 107 -18.74 -5.29 19.04
CA ARG A 107 -18.20 -4.82 17.77
C ARG A 107 -17.14 -3.74 17.98
N PHE A 108 -16.01 -3.88 17.30
CA PHE A 108 -14.88 -2.95 17.35
C PHE A 108 -14.65 -2.30 16.00
N PHE A 109 -14.66 -0.95 15.94
CA PHE A 109 -14.46 -0.19 14.71
C PHE A 109 -13.01 0.29 14.54
N THR A 110 -12.55 0.38 13.29
CA THR A 110 -11.26 0.96 12.91
C THR A 110 -11.41 2.06 11.85
N ASN A 111 -10.32 2.74 11.54
CA ASN A 111 -10.30 3.86 10.60
C ASN A 111 -10.20 3.40 9.14
N GLY A 112 -10.15 2.09 8.88
CA GLY A 112 -9.93 1.52 7.56
C GLY A 112 -10.57 0.14 7.41
N PRO A 113 -10.73 -0.36 6.17
CA PRO A 113 -11.25 -1.70 5.92
C PRO A 113 -10.50 -2.83 6.65
N ILE A 114 -11.26 -3.76 7.26
CA ILE A 114 -10.74 -5.05 7.69
C ILE A 114 -11.00 -6.05 6.56
N ARG A 115 -9.93 -6.53 5.91
CA ARG A 115 -10.04 -7.32 4.67
C ARG A 115 -9.76 -8.80 4.82
N LEU A 116 -9.04 -9.17 5.87
CA LEU A 116 -8.57 -10.53 6.10
C LEU A 116 -9.16 -11.03 7.42
N ALA A 117 -9.31 -12.35 7.53
CA ALA A 117 -9.80 -12.98 8.74
C ALA A 117 -8.99 -12.54 9.98
N PRO A 118 -9.65 -12.31 11.12
CA PRO A 118 -8.97 -12.24 12.40
C PRO A 118 -8.22 -13.53 12.74
N VAL A 119 -7.34 -13.47 13.73
CA VAL A 119 -6.65 -14.63 14.32
C VAL A 119 -6.85 -14.59 15.82
N ALA A 120 -7.27 -15.70 16.42
CA ALA A 120 -7.39 -15.84 17.87
C ALA A 120 -6.20 -16.61 18.45
N TRP A 121 -5.66 -16.12 19.56
CA TRP A 121 -4.59 -16.78 20.31
C TRP A 121 -4.73 -16.41 21.78
N ASN A 122 -4.73 -17.42 22.66
CA ASN A 122 -5.10 -17.27 24.07
C ASN A 122 -6.47 -16.55 24.19
N ASP A 123 -6.54 -15.50 25.01
CA ASP A 123 -7.74 -14.68 25.25
C ASP A 123 -7.83 -13.44 24.35
N SER A 124 -7.06 -13.41 23.25
CA SER A 124 -6.93 -12.25 22.38
C SER A 124 -7.33 -12.57 20.93
N VAL A 125 -7.86 -11.56 20.25
CA VAL A 125 -8.13 -11.56 18.82
C VAL A 125 -7.28 -10.47 18.15
N PHE A 126 -6.60 -10.85 17.07
CA PHE A 126 -5.68 -10.01 16.32
C PHE A 126 -6.17 -9.82 14.89
N PHE A 127 -6.03 -8.60 14.36
CA PHE A 127 -6.44 -8.30 12.98
C PHE A 127 -5.73 -7.06 12.43
N GLY A 128 -5.52 -7.07 11.11
CA GLY A 128 -4.94 -5.95 10.37
C GLY A 128 -6.00 -5.07 9.69
N SER A 129 -5.75 -3.77 9.60
CA SER A 129 -6.61 -2.81 8.91
C SER A 129 -5.87 -2.07 7.79
N ASP A 130 -6.62 -1.64 6.78
CA ASP A 130 -6.17 -0.73 5.73
C ASP A 130 -5.81 0.68 6.30
N ASP A 131 -6.06 0.95 7.59
CA ASP A 131 -5.54 2.14 8.29
C ASP A 131 -4.05 2.07 8.64
N GLY A 132 -3.39 0.94 8.32
CA GLY A 132 -1.96 0.73 8.53
C GLY A 132 -1.60 0.20 9.92
N CYS A 133 -2.58 -0.29 10.69
CA CYS A 133 -2.35 -0.82 12.02
C CYS A 133 -2.72 -2.31 12.14
N LEU A 134 -1.99 -3.01 13.01
CA LEU A 134 -2.37 -4.30 13.58
C LEU A 134 -2.95 -4.05 14.98
N TYR A 135 -4.07 -4.69 15.28
CA TYR A 135 -4.79 -4.55 16.54
C TYR A 135 -4.75 -5.85 17.34
N SER A 136 -4.67 -5.74 18.66
CA SER A 136 -5.00 -6.81 19.61
C SER A 136 -6.11 -6.36 20.53
N ILE A 137 -7.17 -7.16 20.60
CA ILE A 137 -8.33 -6.91 21.47
C ILE A 137 -8.65 -8.16 22.28
N GLU A 138 -9.25 -7.97 23.45
CA GLU A 138 -9.73 -9.06 24.30
C GLU A 138 -10.90 -9.78 23.61
N ALA A 139 -10.83 -11.11 23.53
CA ALA A 139 -11.79 -11.94 22.80
C ALA A 139 -13.22 -11.84 23.38
N GLN A 140 -13.34 -11.76 24.70
CA GLN A 140 -14.64 -11.77 25.38
C GLN A 140 -15.35 -10.41 25.35
N THR A 141 -14.60 -9.31 25.39
CA THR A 141 -15.18 -7.95 25.59
C THR A 141 -15.00 -7.03 24.40
N GLY A 142 -14.08 -7.35 23.46
CA GLY A 142 -13.70 -6.46 22.37
C GLY A 142 -12.84 -5.27 22.79
N LYS A 143 -12.40 -5.22 24.06
CA LYS A 143 -11.58 -4.13 24.58
C LYS A 143 -10.20 -4.13 23.93
N LEU A 144 -9.75 -2.95 23.49
CA LEU A 144 -8.39 -2.76 22.97
C LEU A 144 -7.34 -3.08 24.03
N GLN A 145 -6.44 -4.01 23.72
CA GLN A 145 -5.27 -4.33 24.54
C GLN A 145 -4.06 -3.51 24.08
N TRP A 146 -3.75 -3.58 22.78
CA TRP A 146 -2.70 -2.77 22.16
C TRP A 146 -2.98 -2.55 20.67
N LYS A 147 -2.35 -1.51 20.11
CA LYS A 147 -2.42 -1.12 18.69
C LYS A 147 -1.00 -0.86 18.19
N PHE A 148 -0.61 -1.51 17.10
CA PHE A 148 0.69 -1.35 16.47
C PHE A 148 0.55 -0.66 15.11
N ARG A 149 1.17 0.51 14.94
CA ARG A 149 1.22 1.22 13.65
C ARG A 149 2.44 0.75 12.87
N ALA A 150 2.23 0.27 11.64
CA ALA A 150 3.27 -0.41 10.88
C ALA A 150 4.42 0.50 10.40
N VAL A 151 4.23 1.82 10.34
CA VAL A 151 5.25 2.77 9.89
C VAL A 151 5.13 4.14 10.59
N PRO A 152 6.22 4.91 10.73
CA PRO A 152 6.25 6.24 11.35
C PRO A 152 5.65 7.35 10.46
N SER A 153 4.64 7.05 9.64
CA SER A 153 4.00 8.00 8.74
C SER A 153 2.48 7.90 8.81
N ASN A 154 1.84 9.06 8.67
CA ASN A 154 0.39 9.20 8.70
C ASN A 154 -0.17 9.58 7.32
N ARG A 155 0.61 9.35 6.26
CA ARG A 155 0.24 9.63 4.86
C ARG A 155 -0.93 8.76 4.43
N LEU A 156 -2.02 9.43 4.05
CA LEU A 156 -3.23 8.80 3.53
C LEU A 156 -3.34 9.00 2.01
N ILE A 157 -3.94 8.02 1.35
CA ILE A 157 -4.24 8.02 -0.08
C ILE A 157 -5.67 7.53 -0.33
N LEU A 158 -6.16 7.64 -1.56
CA LEU A 158 -7.39 6.96 -1.96
C LEU A 158 -7.09 5.57 -2.53
N GLY A 159 -7.25 4.54 -1.71
CA GLY A 159 -7.14 3.14 -2.12
C GLY A 159 -8.51 2.50 -2.28
N ASN A 160 -8.83 2.02 -3.49
CA ASN A 160 -10.12 1.35 -3.78
C ASN A 160 -11.35 2.22 -3.40
N ARG A 161 -11.26 3.54 -3.67
CA ARG A 161 -12.24 4.60 -3.36
C ARG A 161 -12.43 4.91 -1.87
N ARG A 162 -11.46 4.60 -1.03
CA ARG A 162 -11.48 4.90 0.40
C ARG A 162 -10.20 5.57 0.83
N LEU A 163 -10.30 6.42 1.85
CA LEU A 163 -9.13 6.96 2.50
C LEU A 163 -8.45 5.84 3.30
N THR A 164 -7.21 5.52 2.95
CA THR A 164 -6.43 4.43 3.57
C THR A 164 -5.00 4.89 3.81
N SER A 165 -4.27 4.16 4.68
CA SER A 165 -2.81 4.31 4.74
C SER A 165 -2.17 3.99 3.38
N VAL A 166 -1.04 4.63 3.07
CA VAL A 166 -0.17 4.19 1.97
C VAL A 166 0.36 2.78 2.21
N TRP A 167 0.50 2.40 3.49
CA TRP A 167 0.95 1.08 3.95
C TRP A 167 -0.18 0.33 4.65
N PRO A 168 -1.23 -0.12 3.92
CA PRO A 168 -2.31 -0.89 4.53
C PRO A 168 -1.81 -2.27 4.96
N VAL A 169 -2.39 -2.85 6.02
CA VAL A 169 -2.09 -4.22 6.45
C VAL A 169 -2.88 -5.21 5.58
N ARG A 170 -2.24 -5.71 4.51
CA ARG A 170 -2.82 -6.68 3.55
C ARG A 170 -2.06 -8.00 3.47
N GLY A 171 -0.96 -8.15 4.21
CA GLY A 171 -0.41 -9.45 4.57
C GLY A 171 -1.07 -9.94 5.85
N GLY A 172 -2.06 -10.82 5.73
CA GLY A 172 -2.95 -11.23 6.83
C GLY A 172 -2.20 -11.92 7.96
N PRO A 173 -2.56 -11.64 9.22
CA PRO A 173 -1.80 -12.13 10.35
C PRO A 173 -1.76 -13.67 10.43
N VAL A 174 -0.67 -14.19 10.97
CA VAL A 174 -0.50 -15.60 11.32
C VAL A 174 0.25 -15.68 12.65
N ILE A 175 -0.13 -16.59 13.54
CA ILE A 175 0.47 -16.72 14.87
C ILE A 175 1.06 -18.11 15.04
N GLU A 176 2.23 -18.20 15.64
CA GLU A 176 2.78 -19.45 16.17
C GLU A 176 3.69 -19.11 17.37
N ASN A 177 3.60 -19.87 18.46
CA ASN A 177 4.43 -19.72 19.65
C ASN A 177 4.51 -18.27 20.19
N ASP A 178 3.35 -17.71 20.55
CA ASP A 178 3.22 -16.34 21.08
C ASP A 178 3.80 -15.22 20.19
N THR A 179 4.04 -15.52 18.91
CA THR A 179 4.58 -14.58 17.93
C THR A 179 3.59 -14.39 16.80
N ILE A 180 3.22 -13.13 16.52
CA ILE A 180 2.36 -12.75 15.42
C ILE A 180 3.19 -12.18 14.27
N TYR A 181 2.92 -12.67 13.06
CA TYR A 181 3.55 -12.20 11.82
C TYR A 181 2.52 -11.56 10.91
N PHE A 182 2.85 -10.42 10.31
CA PHE A 182 2.00 -9.72 9.35
C PHE A 182 2.83 -8.87 8.40
N ALA A 183 2.21 -8.31 7.36
CA ALA A 183 2.89 -7.37 6.47
C ALA A 183 2.02 -6.17 6.06
N ALA A 184 2.67 -5.03 5.91
CA ALA A 184 2.09 -3.74 5.56
C ALA A 184 2.77 -3.13 4.32
N GLY A 185 1.99 -2.41 3.51
CA GLY A 185 2.44 -1.88 2.23
C GLY A 185 2.19 -2.86 1.10
N VAL A 186 1.73 -2.33 -0.04
CA VAL A 186 1.54 -3.11 -1.28
C VAL A 186 2.39 -2.57 -2.43
N TRP A 187 3.05 -1.43 -2.24
CA TRP A 187 3.82 -0.70 -3.24
C TRP A 187 5.30 -0.80 -2.92
N PRO A 188 6.09 -1.58 -3.67
CA PRO A 188 7.50 -1.76 -3.33
C PRO A 188 8.26 -0.42 -3.33
N PHE A 189 7.94 0.48 -4.25
CA PHE A 189 8.55 1.82 -4.34
C PHE A 189 8.10 2.82 -3.26
N GLU A 190 7.09 2.51 -2.46
CA GLU A 190 6.73 3.28 -1.25
C GLU A 190 7.31 2.63 0.02
N GLY A 191 7.90 1.43 -0.09
CA GLY A 191 8.31 0.61 1.04
C GLY A 191 7.30 -0.48 1.41
N VAL A 192 7.83 -1.61 1.88
CA VAL A 192 7.06 -2.78 2.31
C VAL A 192 7.68 -3.30 3.61
N PHE A 193 6.84 -3.58 4.59
CA PHE A 193 7.25 -3.89 5.96
C PHE A 193 6.65 -5.22 6.39
N ILE A 194 7.50 -6.16 6.79
CA ILE A 194 7.09 -7.48 7.29
C ILE A 194 7.57 -7.58 8.73
N TYR A 195 6.69 -7.98 9.64
CA TYR A 195 6.93 -7.93 11.07
C TYR A 195 6.78 -9.30 11.73
N ALA A 196 7.52 -9.48 12.82
CA ALA A 196 7.17 -10.38 13.91
C ALA A 196 7.04 -9.56 15.19
N LEU A 197 5.91 -9.71 15.89
CA LEU A 197 5.67 -9.07 17.19
C LEU A 197 5.37 -10.12 18.26
N ASP A 198 5.62 -9.73 19.51
CA ASP A 198 5.09 -10.45 20.67
C ASP A 198 3.57 -10.28 20.76
N THR A 199 2.83 -11.39 20.90
CA THR A 199 1.36 -11.36 20.96
C THR A 199 0.81 -10.65 22.19
N LYS A 200 1.53 -10.68 23.32
CA LYS A 200 1.05 -10.11 24.58
C LYS A 200 1.30 -8.60 24.65
N THR A 201 2.48 -8.14 24.25
CA THR A 201 2.88 -6.74 24.40
C THR A 201 2.76 -5.91 23.13
N GLY A 202 2.74 -6.56 21.95
CA GLY A 202 2.87 -5.88 20.66
C GLY A 202 4.29 -5.37 20.38
N ALA A 203 5.28 -5.73 21.21
CA ALA A 203 6.68 -5.33 21.02
C ALA A 203 7.29 -5.98 19.76
N THR A 204 8.18 -5.27 19.09
CA THR A 204 8.77 -5.75 17.84
C THR A 204 9.86 -6.76 18.14
N LYS A 205 9.73 -7.99 17.62
CA LYS A 205 10.82 -8.98 17.65
C LYS A 205 11.79 -8.74 16.51
N TRP A 206 11.25 -8.50 15.31
CA TRP A 206 12.02 -8.06 14.15
C TRP A 206 11.10 -7.39 13.11
N VAL A 207 11.72 -6.60 12.23
CA VAL A 207 11.11 -6.04 11.03
C VAL A 207 12.03 -6.22 9.83
N ASN A 208 11.45 -6.60 8.69
CA ASN A 208 12.10 -6.52 7.40
C ASN A 208 11.45 -5.40 6.57
N ASP A 209 12.24 -4.35 6.28
CA ASP A 209 11.83 -3.18 5.51
C ASP A 209 12.63 -3.01 4.20
N ARG A 210 13.44 -4.01 3.81
CA ARG A 210 14.30 -3.96 2.62
C ARG A 210 13.66 -4.54 1.35
N LEU A 211 12.66 -5.40 1.50
CA LEU A 211 12.11 -6.19 0.38
C LEU A 211 11.21 -5.41 -0.58
N GLY A 212 11.06 -4.09 -0.38
CA GLY A 212 10.48 -3.17 -1.36
C GLY A 212 11.39 -2.85 -2.55
N PHE A 213 12.70 -3.07 -2.42
CA PHE A 213 13.68 -2.71 -3.46
C PHE A 213 14.57 -3.89 -3.83
N ILE A 214 14.11 -4.70 -4.78
CA ILE A 214 14.82 -5.86 -5.33
C ILE A 214 14.99 -5.62 -6.83
N TYR A 215 16.23 -5.45 -7.28
CA TYR A 215 16.54 -5.46 -8.70
C TYR A 215 16.60 -6.89 -9.22
N GLY A 216 15.89 -7.18 -10.32
CA GLY A 216 15.97 -8.51 -10.93
C GLY A 216 14.99 -8.71 -12.08
N GLN A 217 14.89 -9.98 -12.51
CA GLN A 217 14.14 -10.38 -13.70
C GLN A 217 12.62 -10.40 -13.49
N HIS A 218 11.90 -9.59 -14.28
CA HIS A 218 10.45 -9.46 -14.42
C HIS A 218 9.91 -10.21 -15.65
N PRO A 219 8.59 -10.17 -15.93
CA PRO A 219 8.04 -10.78 -17.13
C PRO A 219 8.73 -10.27 -18.39
N HIS A 220 8.85 -11.16 -19.37
CA HIS A 220 9.60 -10.98 -20.62
C HIS A 220 11.13 -10.88 -20.46
N ALA A 221 11.67 -11.46 -19.38
CA ALA A 221 13.10 -11.44 -19.08
C ALA A 221 13.68 -10.02 -18.96
N ALA A 222 12.85 -9.12 -18.44
CA ALA A 222 13.19 -7.72 -18.27
C ALA A 222 13.83 -7.49 -16.90
N GLU A 223 15.00 -6.87 -16.83
CA GLU A 223 15.59 -6.47 -15.54
C GLU A 223 15.03 -5.10 -15.12
N ALA A 224 14.55 -4.98 -13.88
CA ALA A 224 14.01 -3.74 -13.31
C ALA A 224 13.92 -3.83 -11.77
N PHE A 225 13.74 -2.69 -11.11
CA PHE A 225 13.34 -2.69 -9.71
C PHE A 225 11.95 -3.31 -9.53
N GLY A 226 11.82 -4.10 -8.48
CA GLY A 226 10.61 -4.76 -8.01
C GLY A 226 10.67 -4.96 -6.50
N GLY A 227 9.79 -5.81 -5.99
CA GLY A 227 9.82 -6.21 -4.59
C GLY A 227 8.64 -7.09 -4.24
N VAL A 228 8.54 -7.45 -2.97
CA VAL A 228 7.41 -8.16 -2.39
C VAL A 228 6.19 -7.23 -2.38
N THR A 229 4.99 -7.77 -2.62
CA THR A 229 3.72 -7.01 -2.57
C THR A 229 2.69 -7.76 -1.72
N PRO A 230 2.84 -7.75 -0.39
CA PRO A 230 2.08 -8.59 0.52
C PRO A 230 0.56 -8.41 0.37
N GLN A 231 -0.09 -9.43 -0.16
CA GLN A 231 -1.54 -9.45 -0.39
C GLN A 231 -2.04 -10.89 -0.27
N GLY A 232 -2.68 -11.21 0.85
CA GLY A 232 -3.22 -12.53 1.16
C GLY A 232 -2.81 -13.02 2.55
N TYR A 233 -3.17 -14.26 2.86
CA TYR A 233 -2.96 -14.87 4.17
C TYR A 233 -1.54 -15.43 4.30
N LEU A 234 -0.76 -14.96 5.28
CA LEU A 234 0.57 -15.53 5.55
C LEU A 234 0.44 -16.98 6.01
N VAL A 235 1.47 -17.78 5.71
CA VAL A 235 1.55 -19.21 6.04
C VAL A 235 2.86 -19.47 6.78
N ILE A 236 2.82 -20.33 7.79
CA ILE A 236 4.04 -20.85 8.43
C ILE A 236 4.23 -22.30 8.01
N SER A 237 5.43 -22.61 7.54
CA SER A 237 5.87 -23.96 7.18
C SER A 237 7.21 -24.22 7.82
N GLU A 238 7.25 -25.04 8.87
CA GLU A 238 8.48 -25.34 9.62
C GLU A 238 9.13 -24.04 10.13
N ASN A 239 10.36 -23.72 9.68
CA ASN A 239 11.07 -22.49 10.05
C ASN A 239 10.85 -21.32 9.06
N GLU A 240 9.90 -21.44 8.14
CA GLU A 240 9.67 -20.45 7.10
C GLU A 240 8.36 -19.69 7.28
N LEU A 241 8.44 -18.37 7.13
CA LEU A 241 7.32 -17.48 6.95
C LEU A 241 7.10 -17.25 5.45
N ILE A 242 5.89 -17.55 4.98
CA ILE A 242 5.50 -17.44 3.58
C ILE A 242 4.56 -16.25 3.42
N VAL A 243 4.94 -15.31 2.54
CA VAL A 243 4.21 -14.06 2.30
C VAL A 243 3.64 -14.06 0.88
N PRO A 244 2.33 -14.25 0.69
CA PRO A 244 1.69 -14.13 -0.61
C PRO A 244 1.86 -12.74 -1.24
N CYS A 245 2.21 -12.69 -2.53
CA CYS A 245 2.58 -11.45 -3.23
C CYS A 245 1.59 -11.07 -4.32
N GLY A 246 0.29 -11.09 -4.02
CA GLY A 246 -0.73 -10.78 -5.01
C GLY A 246 -0.73 -11.79 -6.16
N THR A 247 -0.41 -11.36 -7.39
CA THR A 247 -0.31 -12.28 -8.54
C THR A 247 1.11 -12.82 -8.78
N ALA A 248 2.08 -12.47 -7.94
CA ALA A 248 3.44 -12.99 -7.97
C ALA A 248 3.64 -14.19 -7.02
N PHE A 249 4.73 -14.94 -7.18
CA PHE A 249 5.10 -16.00 -6.25
C PHE A 249 5.27 -15.47 -4.82
N PRO A 250 4.88 -16.25 -3.80
CA PRO A 250 5.09 -15.84 -2.42
C PRO A 250 6.59 -15.72 -2.10
N ALA A 251 6.93 -14.76 -1.25
CA ALA A 251 8.24 -14.69 -0.63
C ALA A 251 8.35 -15.70 0.52
N ARG A 252 9.55 -16.23 0.73
CA ARG A 252 9.91 -17.16 1.80
C ARG A 252 10.98 -16.48 2.65
N LEU A 253 10.71 -16.34 3.93
CA LEU A 253 11.58 -15.72 4.91
C LEU A 253 11.87 -16.70 6.04
N GLU A 254 13.05 -16.59 6.65
CA GLU A 254 13.32 -17.26 7.92
C GLU A 254 12.45 -16.63 8.98
N LYS A 255 11.61 -17.44 9.63
CA LYS A 255 10.58 -16.99 10.56
C LYS A 255 11.17 -16.28 11.78
N GLU A 256 12.31 -16.76 12.29
CA GLU A 256 12.92 -16.22 13.51
C GLU A 256 13.65 -14.87 13.30
N THR A 257 14.11 -14.59 12.08
CA THR A 257 14.96 -13.41 11.80
C THR A 257 14.36 -12.44 10.79
N GLY A 258 13.35 -12.86 10.04
CA GLY A 258 12.81 -12.10 8.91
C GLY A 258 13.76 -12.03 7.71
N LYS A 259 14.85 -12.80 7.67
CA LYS A 259 15.77 -12.80 6.54
C LYS A 259 15.14 -13.48 5.33
N LEU A 260 15.30 -12.89 4.15
CA LEU A 260 14.82 -13.49 2.91
C LEU A 260 15.57 -14.81 2.62
N ILE A 261 14.82 -15.91 2.48
CA ILE A 261 15.32 -17.20 1.99
C ILE A 261 15.19 -17.22 0.46
N GLN A 262 14.00 -16.90 -0.05
CA GLN A 262 13.71 -16.96 -1.48
C GLN A 262 12.56 -16.02 -1.85
N PHE A 263 12.76 -15.24 -2.90
CA PHE A 263 11.69 -14.58 -3.61
C PHE A 263 12.08 -14.47 -5.07
N ALA A 264 11.09 -14.61 -5.96
CA ALA A 264 11.29 -14.43 -7.38
C ALA A 264 10.24 -13.48 -7.91
N LEU A 265 10.72 -12.42 -8.57
CA LEU A 265 9.87 -11.57 -9.36
C LEU A 265 9.16 -12.37 -10.46
N PRO A 266 7.99 -11.93 -10.92
CA PRO A 266 7.21 -12.66 -11.92
C PRO A 266 8.01 -12.96 -13.18
N LYS A 267 7.95 -14.20 -13.71
CA LYS A 267 8.66 -14.61 -14.95
C LYS A 267 7.69 -15.12 -16.02
N PRO A 268 8.05 -15.11 -17.32
CA PRO A 268 7.23 -15.69 -18.39
C PRO A 268 6.80 -17.13 -18.09
N GLY A 269 5.55 -17.48 -18.43
CA GLY A 269 5.03 -18.84 -18.27
C GLY A 269 4.74 -19.26 -16.83
N ARG A 270 4.97 -18.38 -15.84
CA ARG A 270 4.68 -18.64 -14.44
C ARG A 270 3.33 -18.06 -14.03
N THR A 271 2.50 -18.93 -13.50
CA THR A 271 1.14 -18.71 -12.98
C THR A 271 0.95 -19.15 -11.53
N PRO A 272 1.86 -19.86 -10.84
CA PRO A 272 1.73 -19.97 -9.39
C PRO A 272 2.05 -18.63 -8.73
N GLY A 273 1.42 -18.35 -7.60
CA GLY A 273 1.56 -17.08 -6.89
C GLY A 273 0.30 -16.25 -6.95
N GLY A 274 -0.62 -16.55 -6.04
CA GLY A 274 -1.89 -15.85 -5.85
C GLY A 274 -2.00 -15.41 -4.40
N TRP A 275 -3.16 -14.85 -4.04
CA TRP A 275 -3.48 -14.56 -2.64
C TRP A 275 -3.64 -15.82 -1.76
N PHE A 276 -3.84 -17.00 -2.39
CA PHE A 276 -4.04 -18.29 -1.70
C PHE A 276 -2.77 -19.14 -1.76
N THR A 277 -2.30 -19.61 -0.60
CA THR A 277 -1.21 -20.60 -0.44
C THR A 277 -1.48 -21.40 0.84
N THR A 278 -1.07 -22.67 0.88
CA THR A 278 -1.10 -23.52 2.09
C THR A 278 0.17 -24.38 2.15
N ALA A 279 0.57 -24.78 3.34
CA ALA A 279 1.67 -25.71 3.57
C ALA A 279 1.12 -27.08 3.94
N GLY A 280 1.63 -28.14 3.32
CA GLY A 280 1.18 -29.50 3.63
C GLY A 280 2.06 -30.58 3.01
N LYS A 281 1.88 -31.80 3.50
CA LYS A 281 2.59 -32.97 2.98
C LYS A 281 1.98 -33.40 1.63
N ALA A 282 2.80 -33.50 0.58
CA ALA A 282 2.38 -33.99 -0.73
C ALA A 282 2.98 -35.38 -1.01
N ALA A 283 2.14 -36.38 -1.28
CA ALA A 283 2.63 -37.70 -1.72
C ALA A 283 2.96 -37.66 -3.21
N ARG A 284 4.12 -38.17 -3.61
CA ARG A 284 4.37 -38.53 -5.01
C ARG A 284 3.87 -39.94 -5.29
N ARG A 285 3.58 -40.24 -6.56
CA ARG A 285 3.07 -41.56 -6.96
C ARG A 285 4.12 -42.63 -6.61
N GLY A 286 3.79 -43.52 -5.68
CA GLY A 286 4.66 -44.61 -5.23
C GLY A 286 5.39 -44.37 -3.90
N GLU A 287 5.26 -43.19 -3.29
CA GLU A 287 5.84 -42.90 -1.97
C GLU A 287 4.85 -43.25 -0.84
N THR A 288 5.31 -44.04 0.12
CA THR A 288 4.57 -44.41 1.35
C THR A 288 4.96 -43.54 2.56
N GLN A 289 6.02 -42.74 2.46
CA GLN A 289 6.45 -41.81 3.49
C GLN A 289 6.44 -40.37 2.97
N LEU A 290 5.71 -39.51 3.69
CA LEU A 290 5.57 -38.08 3.44
C LEU A 290 6.59 -37.30 4.27
N GLU A 291 7.82 -37.16 3.78
CA GLU A 291 8.91 -36.61 4.60
C GLU A 291 9.02 -35.08 4.60
N LYS A 292 8.64 -34.36 3.51
CA LYS A 292 8.82 -32.90 3.43
C LYS A 292 7.51 -32.12 3.25
N THR A 293 7.35 -31.04 4.00
CA THR A 293 6.25 -30.08 3.83
C THR A 293 6.48 -29.29 2.55
N GLU A 294 5.50 -29.27 1.63
CA GLU A 294 5.54 -28.50 0.39
C GLU A 294 4.49 -27.39 0.39
N LEU A 295 4.76 -26.30 -0.34
CA LEU A 295 3.76 -25.26 -0.60
C LEU A 295 2.81 -25.72 -1.70
N LEU A 296 1.52 -25.63 -1.43
CA LEU A 296 0.46 -26.00 -2.35
C LEU A 296 -0.33 -24.77 -2.78
N PHE A 297 -0.66 -24.73 -4.07
CA PHE A 297 -1.43 -23.66 -4.70
C PHE A 297 -2.72 -24.21 -5.29
N ASP A 298 -3.78 -23.38 -5.29
CA ASP A 298 -5.01 -23.69 -5.98
C ASP A 298 -4.93 -23.26 -7.45
N ARG A 299 -5.17 -24.20 -8.37
CA ARG A 299 -5.06 -23.96 -9.82
C ARG A 299 -6.15 -23.03 -10.35
N ASP A 300 -7.34 -23.06 -9.77
CA ASP A 300 -8.48 -22.26 -10.23
C ASP A 300 -8.35 -20.81 -9.73
N VAL A 301 -7.86 -20.63 -8.49
CA VAL A 301 -7.46 -19.30 -7.97
C VAL A 301 -6.36 -18.67 -8.82
N ASN A 302 -5.41 -19.47 -9.30
CA ASN A 302 -4.27 -19.04 -10.11
C ASN A 302 -4.52 -19.12 -11.63
N SER A 303 -5.74 -18.79 -12.05
CA SER A 303 -6.11 -18.75 -13.47
C SER A 303 -6.24 -17.31 -13.99
N ALA A 304 -6.01 -17.10 -15.28
CA ALA A 304 -6.09 -15.79 -15.93
C ALA A 304 -6.75 -15.88 -17.31
N ARG A 305 -7.64 -14.92 -17.62
CA ARG A 305 -8.31 -14.86 -18.92
C ARG A 305 -7.51 -14.03 -19.93
N HIS A 306 -7.32 -14.55 -21.13
CA HIS A 306 -6.66 -13.91 -22.27
C HIS A 306 -7.61 -13.80 -23.48
N GLU A 307 -7.17 -13.12 -24.55
CA GLU A 307 -7.85 -13.03 -25.86
C GLU A 307 -8.30 -14.41 -26.38
N ASN A 308 -7.55 -15.48 -26.07
CA ASN A 308 -7.78 -16.84 -26.58
C ASN A 308 -8.54 -17.75 -25.59
N GLY A 309 -9.05 -17.22 -24.46
CA GLY A 309 -9.78 -17.99 -23.45
C GLY A 309 -9.16 -17.97 -22.05
N GLN A 310 -9.60 -18.89 -21.19
CA GLN A 310 -9.11 -19.05 -19.82
C GLN A 310 -7.80 -19.85 -19.82
N ASN A 311 -6.74 -19.29 -19.25
CA ASN A 311 -5.46 -19.97 -19.05
C ASN A 311 -5.31 -20.39 -17.59
N TYR A 312 -4.97 -21.65 -17.39
CA TYR A 312 -4.60 -22.20 -16.10
C TYR A 312 -3.08 -22.36 -16.04
N GLY A 313 -2.53 -22.25 -14.83
CA GLY A 313 -1.13 -22.55 -14.65
C GLY A 313 -0.77 -24.01 -14.83
N PRO A 314 0.51 -24.31 -15.18
CA PRO A 314 0.97 -25.69 -15.24
C PRO A 314 1.02 -26.32 -13.83
N ASP A 315 1.20 -25.52 -12.78
CA ASP A 315 1.32 -25.99 -11.40
C ASP A 315 0.06 -25.72 -10.56
N GLY A 316 -0.12 -26.49 -9.48
CA GLY A 316 -1.23 -26.36 -8.51
C GLY A 316 -2.28 -27.47 -8.59
N LYS A 317 -3.02 -27.66 -7.49
CA LYS A 317 -4.10 -28.66 -7.39
C LYS A 317 -5.45 -27.96 -7.52
N ARG A 318 -6.40 -28.58 -8.24
CA ARG A 318 -7.75 -28.03 -8.42
C ARG A 318 -8.58 -28.19 -7.14
N GLY A 319 -9.34 -27.16 -6.77
CA GLY A 319 -10.32 -27.21 -5.67
C GLY A 319 -9.70 -27.28 -4.27
N LEU A 320 -8.42 -26.96 -4.11
CA LEU A 320 -7.72 -26.98 -2.83
C LEU A 320 -8.30 -25.97 -1.84
N ARG A 321 -8.67 -24.76 -2.31
CA ARG A 321 -9.35 -23.73 -1.51
C ARG A 321 -10.78 -24.13 -1.17
N GLN A 322 -11.44 -24.87 -2.06
CA GLN A 322 -12.90 -25.06 -2.09
C GLN A 322 -13.36 -26.28 -1.27
N GLN A 323 -12.60 -26.64 -0.22
CA GLN A 323 -12.88 -27.81 0.60
C GLN A 323 -12.27 -27.68 1.99
N ILE A 324 -12.86 -28.38 2.95
CA ILE A 324 -12.34 -28.62 4.31
C ILE A 324 -12.47 -30.10 4.69
N GLN A 325 -11.70 -30.53 5.70
CA GLN A 325 -11.78 -31.86 6.31
C GLN A 325 -12.26 -31.73 7.77
N ALA A 326 -13.29 -32.47 8.14
CA ALA A 326 -13.85 -32.52 9.50
C ALA A 326 -13.96 -33.98 9.94
N GLY A 327 -13.04 -34.42 10.80
CA GLY A 327 -12.90 -35.84 11.15
C GLY A 327 -12.59 -36.66 9.89
N ASP A 328 -13.42 -37.66 9.60
CA ASP A 328 -13.36 -38.49 8.40
C ASP A 328 -14.12 -37.88 7.19
N LYS A 329 -14.96 -36.87 7.42
CA LYS A 329 -15.80 -36.25 6.38
C LYS A 329 -15.06 -35.12 5.65
N LYS A 330 -15.09 -35.19 4.32
CA LYS A 330 -14.64 -34.12 3.43
C LYS A 330 -15.83 -33.30 2.95
N LEU A 331 -15.79 -31.99 3.17
CA LEU A 331 -16.83 -31.06 2.72
C LEU A 331 -16.29 -30.21 1.57
N ALA A 332 -17.06 -30.09 0.50
CA ALA A 332 -16.70 -29.31 -0.69
C ALA A 332 -17.71 -28.18 -0.91
N TYR A 333 -17.22 -27.02 -1.36
CA TYR A 333 -18.01 -25.79 -1.48
C TYR A 333 -19.01 -25.85 -2.65
N ASP A 334 -18.80 -26.78 -3.59
CA ASP A 334 -19.69 -27.02 -4.73
C ASP A 334 -20.87 -27.93 -4.39
N LYS A 335 -20.93 -28.46 -3.16
CA LYS A 335 -22.03 -29.31 -2.69
C LYS A 335 -23.05 -28.48 -1.91
N PRO A 336 -24.34 -28.59 -2.24
CA PRO A 336 -25.38 -27.90 -1.48
C PRO A 336 -25.44 -28.47 -0.06
N ILE A 337 -25.67 -27.58 0.91
CA ILE A 337 -25.90 -27.93 2.30
C ILE A 337 -27.39 -27.66 2.60
N PRO A 338 -28.16 -28.65 3.10
CA PRO A 338 -29.57 -28.44 3.43
C PRO A 338 -29.80 -27.22 4.33
N GLY A 339 -30.79 -26.40 3.99
CA GLY A 339 -31.11 -25.16 4.73
C GLY A 339 -30.22 -23.96 4.42
N VAL A 340 -29.15 -24.12 3.63
CA VAL A 340 -28.27 -23.02 3.21
C VAL A 340 -28.62 -22.56 1.81
N SER A 341 -28.81 -21.25 1.64
CA SER A 341 -29.03 -20.61 0.34
C SER A 341 -27.85 -19.70 -0.03
N GLY A 342 -27.45 -19.75 -1.31
CA GLY A 342 -26.36 -18.93 -1.87
C GLY A 342 -25.13 -19.75 -2.27
N THR A 343 -24.10 -19.04 -2.75
CA THR A 343 -22.84 -19.64 -3.21
C THR A 343 -21.87 -19.74 -2.05
N ILE A 344 -21.45 -20.95 -1.65
CA ILE A 344 -20.53 -21.14 -0.52
C ILE A 344 -19.18 -20.45 -0.80
N HIS A 345 -18.79 -19.57 0.12
CA HIS A 345 -17.51 -18.85 0.13
C HIS A 345 -16.50 -19.46 1.10
N SER A 346 -16.97 -19.87 2.28
CA SER A 346 -16.12 -20.45 3.34
C SER A 346 -16.90 -21.45 4.18
N LEU A 347 -16.19 -22.45 4.70
CA LEU A 347 -16.70 -23.45 5.65
C LEU A 347 -15.72 -23.55 6.82
N LEU A 348 -16.24 -23.71 8.02
CA LEU A 348 -15.44 -24.09 9.20
C LEU A 348 -16.28 -24.94 10.15
N VAL A 349 -15.59 -25.76 10.95
CA VAL A 349 -16.20 -26.64 11.94
C VAL A 349 -15.57 -26.34 13.29
N ALA A 350 -16.42 -26.03 14.26
CA ALA A 350 -16.03 -25.72 15.63
C ALA A 350 -17.24 -25.91 16.55
N ALA A 351 -17.01 -26.20 17.83
CA ALA A 351 -18.06 -26.28 18.84
C ALA A 351 -19.26 -27.19 18.47
N ASN A 352 -18.97 -28.34 17.87
CA ASN A 352 -19.91 -29.34 17.34
C ASN A 352 -20.88 -28.78 16.29
N ARG A 353 -20.46 -27.73 15.57
CA ARG A 353 -21.28 -26.99 14.60
C ARG A 353 -20.55 -26.83 13.28
N LEU A 354 -21.32 -26.78 12.20
CA LEU A 354 -20.85 -26.40 10.88
C LEU A 354 -21.27 -24.95 10.62
N PHE A 355 -20.30 -24.10 10.30
CA PHE A 355 -20.59 -22.74 9.85
C PHE A 355 -20.37 -22.63 8.35
N VAL A 356 -21.31 -21.96 7.68
CA VAL A 356 -21.30 -21.80 6.24
C VAL A 356 -21.41 -20.32 5.90
N VAL A 357 -20.41 -19.79 5.21
CA VAL A 357 -20.43 -18.41 4.71
C VAL A 357 -20.70 -18.42 3.22
N THR A 358 -21.55 -17.51 2.73
CA THR A 358 -21.86 -17.39 1.30
C THR A 358 -21.35 -16.09 0.70
N GLN A 359 -21.14 -16.06 -0.62
CA GLN A 359 -20.68 -14.88 -1.36
C GLN A 359 -21.68 -13.71 -1.29
N GLU A 360 -22.96 -14.02 -1.07
CA GLU A 360 -24.04 -13.06 -0.88
C GLU A 360 -23.98 -12.40 0.51
N GLY A 361 -23.11 -12.88 1.42
CA GLY A 361 -22.85 -12.29 2.72
C GLY A 361 -23.47 -13.01 3.91
N ASN A 362 -24.16 -14.14 3.69
CA ASN A 362 -24.81 -14.86 4.78
C ASN A 362 -23.81 -15.69 5.59
N ILE A 363 -23.97 -15.74 6.90
CA ILE A 363 -23.25 -16.67 7.82
C ILE A 363 -24.29 -17.56 8.49
N TYR A 364 -24.28 -18.85 8.18
CA TYR A 364 -25.16 -19.86 8.77
C TYR A 364 -24.43 -20.62 9.86
N CYS A 365 -25.12 -20.95 10.95
CA CYS A 365 -24.68 -21.95 11.91
C CYS A 365 -25.62 -23.16 11.86
N LEU A 366 -25.06 -24.35 11.69
CA LEU A 366 -25.78 -25.61 11.70
C LEU A 366 -25.29 -26.46 12.87
N GLY A 367 -26.23 -27.02 13.62
CA GLY A 367 -25.98 -27.83 14.80
C GLY A 367 -26.90 -29.06 14.86
N PRO A 368 -26.71 -29.94 15.85
CA PRO A 368 -27.47 -31.18 15.99
C PRO A 368 -28.90 -30.96 16.50
N ASP A 369 -29.14 -29.84 17.19
CA ASP A 369 -30.39 -29.59 17.89
C ASP A 369 -31.52 -29.24 16.92
N LYS A 370 -32.70 -29.82 17.13
CA LYS A 370 -33.87 -29.48 16.34
C LYS A 370 -34.50 -28.19 16.88
N THR A 371 -34.21 -27.07 16.23
CA THR A 371 -34.64 -25.74 16.62
C THR A 371 -35.25 -24.98 15.43
N GLU A 372 -36.06 -23.95 15.71
CA GLU A 372 -36.44 -22.98 14.68
C GLU A 372 -35.28 -22.00 14.44
N PRO A 373 -34.81 -21.82 13.20
CA PRO A 373 -33.67 -20.96 12.92
C PRO A 373 -33.92 -19.49 13.30
N GLN A 374 -33.07 -18.90 14.13
CA GLN A 374 -33.09 -17.45 14.35
C GLN A 374 -32.40 -16.70 13.22
N THR A 375 -32.95 -15.56 12.79
CA THR A 375 -32.37 -14.76 11.69
C THR A 375 -32.03 -13.36 12.17
N TYR A 376 -30.76 -12.98 12.02
CA TYR A 376 -30.23 -11.66 12.31
C TYR A 376 -29.98 -10.94 10.99
N VAL A 377 -30.67 -9.82 10.77
CA VAL A 377 -30.54 -9.05 9.52
C VAL A 377 -29.67 -7.82 9.76
N SER A 378 -28.61 -7.66 8.97
CA SER A 378 -27.77 -6.48 9.07
C SER A 378 -28.56 -5.22 8.74
N PRO A 379 -28.40 -4.12 9.51
CA PRO A 379 -29.00 -2.84 9.14
C PRO A 379 -28.40 -2.25 7.86
N ILE A 380 -27.20 -2.69 7.44
CA ILE A 380 -26.52 -2.20 6.24
C ILE A 380 -27.31 -2.61 4.98
N ARG A 381 -27.78 -1.61 4.23
CA ARG A 381 -28.52 -1.81 2.99
C ARG A 381 -27.61 -1.71 1.77
N GLU A 382 -27.94 -2.42 0.69
CA GLU A 382 -27.25 -2.23 -0.59
C GLU A 382 -27.43 -0.79 -1.10
N ARG A 383 -26.38 -0.24 -1.71
CA ARG A 383 -26.37 1.15 -2.23
C ARG A 383 -27.48 1.40 -3.27
N ALA A 384 -27.64 0.49 -4.22
CA ALA A 384 -28.64 0.61 -5.29
C ALA A 384 -30.09 0.67 -4.78
N LYS A 385 -30.40 -0.05 -3.69
CA LYS A 385 -31.74 -0.02 -3.06
C LYS A 385 -32.01 1.31 -2.34
N ARG A 386 -30.96 2.02 -1.91
CA ARG A 386 -31.07 3.33 -1.23
C ARG A 386 -31.14 4.49 -2.20
N ASP A 387 -30.48 4.41 -3.35
CA ASP A 387 -30.52 5.43 -4.41
C ASP A 387 -31.92 5.65 -5.01
N GLN A 388 -32.91 4.83 -4.64
CA GLN A 388 -34.32 4.96 -5.02
C GLN A 388 -35.17 5.83 -4.07
N ALA A 389 -34.65 6.21 -2.89
CA ALA A 389 -35.36 7.06 -1.94
C ALA A 389 -35.32 8.56 -2.35
N PRO A 390 -36.39 9.35 -2.10
CA PRO A 390 -36.43 10.78 -2.41
C PRO A 390 -35.42 11.57 -1.55
N ALA A 391 -34.70 12.50 -2.17
CA ALA A 391 -33.71 13.34 -1.49
C ALA A 391 -34.40 14.40 -0.61
N SER A 392 -34.01 14.51 0.67
CA SER A 392 -34.47 15.58 1.58
C SER A 392 -33.61 16.84 1.43
N THR A 393 -34.22 18.02 1.46
CA THR A 393 -33.63 19.32 1.08
C THR A 393 -32.97 20.13 2.21
N ASN A 394 -32.57 19.51 3.33
CA ASN A 394 -32.07 20.25 4.50
C ASN A 394 -30.59 20.72 4.41
N THR A 395 -29.93 20.55 3.26
CA THR A 395 -28.53 21.02 3.10
C THR A 395 -28.52 22.48 2.62
N PRO A 396 -27.79 23.40 3.27
CA PRO A 396 -27.67 24.79 2.82
C PRO A 396 -27.23 24.92 1.35
N ALA A 397 -27.77 25.91 0.63
CA ALA A 397 -27.47 26.13 -0.79
C ALA A 397 -25.96 26.30 -1.05
N VAL A 398 -25.26 27.04 -0.17
CA VAL A 398 -23.79 27.18 -0.23
C VAL A 398 -23.06 25.83 -0.28
N ILE A 399 -23.62 24.76 0.26
CA ILE A 399 -23.07 23.40 0.22
C ILE A 399 -23.58 22.63 -1.01
N SER A 400 -24.90 22.55 -1.22
CA SER A 400 -25.49 21.74 -2.30
C SER A 400 -25.04 22.18 -3.70
N ASP A 401 -24.87 23.49 -3.93
CA ASP A 401 -24.45 24.05 -5.23
C ASP A 401 -23.07 23.54 -5.68
N ARG A 402 -22.24 23.03 -4.75
CA ARG A 402 -20.85 22.60 -4.98
C ARG A 402 -20.69 21.10 -5.19
N LEU A 403 -21.80 20.35 -5.12
CA LEU A 403 -21.81 18.89 -5.09
C LEU A 403 -22.39 18.27 -6.37
N THR A 404 -22.66 19.08 -7.41
CA THR A 404 -23.23 18.64 -8.70
C THR A 404 -22.45 17.50 -9.35
N ALA A 405 -21.12 17.54 -9.30
CA ALA A 405 -20.27 16.48 -9.85
C ALA A 405 -20.15 15.24 -8.94
N GLY A 406 -20.67 15.30 -7.71
CA GLY A 406 -20.39 14.36 -6.63
C GLY A 406 -18.93 14.45 -6.14
N GLY A 407 -18.47 13.45 -5.39
CA GLY A 407 -17.07 13.36 -4.92
C GLY A 407 -16.94 13.24 -3.41
N TYR A 408 -15.76 13.59 -2.90
CA TYR A 408 -15.46 13.49 -1.48
C TYR A 408 -15.78 14.80 -0.75
N VAL A 409 -16.43 14.67 0.40
CA VAL A 409 -16.68 15.75 1.35
C VAL A 409 -15.89 15.47 2.61
N PHE A 410 -15.03 16.40 3.02
CA PHE A 410 -14.28 16.31 4.28
C PHE A 410 -14.86 17.28 5.31
N LEU A 411 -15.30 16.76 6.45
CA LEU A 411 -15.75 17.56 7.59
C LEU A 411 -14.60 17.64 8.60
N ALA A 412 -14.03 18.83 8.77
CA ALA A 412 -13.02 19.12 9.78
C ALA A 412 -13.72 19.65 11.04
N GLY A 413 -14.08 18.73 11.95
CA GLY A 413 -14.99 18.97 13.07
C GLY A 413 -16.44 18.66 12.68
N ILE A 414 -17.17 17.95 13.54
CA ILE A 414 -18.55 17.53 13.30
C ILE A 414 -19.50 18.49 14.02
N PRO A 415 -20.23 19.38 13.33
CA PRO A 415 -21.14 20.31 14.02
C PRO A 415 -22.28 19.54 14.72
N ASP A 416 -22.99 18.73 13.95
CA ASP A 416 -24.14 17.93 14.37
C ASP A 416 -24.41 16.82 13.32
N GLU A 417 -25.30 15.89 13.67
CA GLU A 417 -25.72 14.80 12.79
C GLU A 417 -26.59 15.26 11.62
N THR A 418 -27.24 16.43 11.72
CA THR A 418 -28.16 16.94 10.67
C THR A 418 -27.40 17.23 9.39
N LEU A 419 -26.20 17.81 9.50
CA LEU A 419 -25.34 18.04 8.34
C LEU A 419 -24.91 16.71 7.68
N ILE A 420 -24.49 15.73 8.48
CA ILE A 420 -24.09 14.41 7.95
C ILE A 420 -25.28 13.74 7.25
N ASP A 421 -26.45 13.72 7.88
CA ASP A 421 -27.68 13.14 7.31
C ASP A 421 -28.06 13.84 6.00
N GLY A 422 -27.96 15.18 5.94
CA GLY A 422 -28.20 15.97 4.72
C GLY A 422 -27.24 15.63 3.58
N LEU A 423 -25.95 15.46 3.88
CA LEU A 423 -24.93 15.06 2.89
C LEU A 423 -25.15 13.63 2.40
N LEU A 424 -25.44 12.68 3.30
CA LEU A 424 -25.65 11.27 2.95
C LEU A 424 -26.93 10.98 2.17
N ASN A 425 -27.84 11.94 2.09
CA ASN A 425 -29.03 11.87 1.23
C ASN A 425 -28.76 12.37 -0.20
N GLN A 426 -27.59 12.96 -0.46
CA GLN A 426 -27.17 13.34 -1.80
C GLN A 426 -26.45 12.18 -2.50
N LYS A 427 -26.69 12.03 -3.80
CA LYS A 427 -26.14 10.91 -4.57
C LYS A 427 -24.68 11.14 -4.94
N GLY A 428 -23.89 10.07 -4.95
CA GLY A 428 -22.53 10.10 -5.47
C GLY A 428 -21.50 10.76 -4.56
N LEU A 429 -21.83 10.95 -3.27
CA LEU A 429 -20.91 11.48 -2.26
C LEU A 429 -20.24 10.38 -1.43
N GLN A 430 -19.04 10.70 -0.97
CA GLN A 430 -18.34 9.98 0.10
C GLN A 430 -17.95 11.01 1.16
N VAL A 431 -18.40 10.80 2.38
CA VAL A 431 -18.20 11.73 3.49
C VAL A 431 -17.12 11.17 4.40
N VAL A 432 -16.12 12.00 4.70
CA VAL A 432 -15.08 11.72 5.67
C VAL A 432 -15.19 12.77 6.77
N ALA A 433 -15.38 12.34 8.01
CA ALA A 433 -15.59 13.25 9.14
C ALA A 433 -14.49 13.08 10.18
N LEU A 434 -13.86 14.18 10.57
CA LEU A 434 -12.84 14.24 11.60
C LEU A 434 -13.40 14.91 12.85
N ASP A 435 -13.11 14.35 14.02
CA ASP A 435 -13.42 14.93 15.33
C ASP A 435 -12.34 14.50 16.34
N THR A 436 -11.95 15.42 17.21
CA THR A 436 -11.01 15.17 18.30
C THR A 436 -11.63 14.35 19.44
N ASN A 437 -12.95 14.35 19.57
CA ASN A 437 -13.68 13.54 20.54
C ASN A 437 -13.88 12.11 20.01
N THR A 438 -13.02 11.19 20.47
CA THR A 438 -13.03 9.79 20.06
C THR A 438 -14.28 9.04 20.52
N ASP A 439 -14.84 9.38 21.68
CA ASP A 439 -16.05 8.75 22.23
C ASP A 439 -17.27 9.13 21.40
N ARG A 440 -17.34 10.39 20.96
CA ARG A 440 -18.36 10.85 20.02
C ARG A 440 -18.28 10.09 18.70
N ILE A 441 -17.07 9.89 18.15
CA ILE A 441 -16.89 9.09 16.94
C ILE A 441 -17.34 7.64 17.15
N ALA A 442 -17.01 7.02 18.28
CA ALA A 442 -17.48 5.68 18.60
C ALA A 442 -19.02 5.59 18.65
N ALA A 443 -19.68 6.58 19.25
CA ALA A 443 -21.13 6.67 19.26
C ALA A 443 -21.71 6.87 17.84
N LEU A 444 -21.10 7.74 17.03
CA LEU A 444 -21.53 7.99 15.65
C LEU A 444 -21.37 6.75 14.76
N HIS A 445 -20.32 5.95 14.94
CA HIS A 445 -20.19 4.66 14.26
C HIS A 445 -21.40 3.77 14.52
N GLN A 446 -21.83 3.64 15.79
CA GLN A 446 -23.01 2.85 16.15
C GLN A 446 -24.30 3.43 15.56
N THR A 447 -24.50 4.75 15.68
CA THR A 447 -25.67 5.44 15.13
C THR A 447 -25.79 5.22 13.62
N TYR A 448 -24.71 5.41 12.88
CA TYR A 448 -24.75 5.30 11.42
C TYR A 448 -24.78 3.86 10.91
N HIS A 449 -24.23 2.91 11.68
CA HIS A 449 -24.44 1.49 11.44
C HIS A 449 -25.93 1.14 11.56
N ALA A 450 -26.60 1.56 12.64
CA ALA A 450 -28.03 1.33 12.85
C ALA A 450 -28.90 2.04 11.79
N LYS A 451 -28.50 3.22 11.31
CA LYS A 451 -29.10 3.91 10.14
C LYS A 451 -28.80 3.22 8.81
N GLY A 452 -28.04 2.12 8.81
CA GLY A 452 -27.75 1.30 7.64
C GLY A 452 -26.74 1.90 6.67
N ARG A 453 -25.80 2.73 7.15
CA ARG A 453 -24.74 3.37 6.34
C ARG A 453 -23.46 2.55 6.38
N SER A 454 -22.86 2.35 5.19
CA SER A 454 -21.58 1.65 5.06
C SER A 454 -20.39 2.61 5.24
N ALA A 455 -19.24 2.05 5.59
CA ALA A 455 -17.99 2.80 5.69
C ALA A 455 -17.45 3.29 4.33
N ALA A 456 -18.06 2.88 3.21
CA ALA A 456 -17.73 3.42 1.88
C ALA A 456 -18.45 4.75 1.60
N GLU A 457 -19.52 5.03 2.35
CA GLU A 457 -20.33 6.26 2.27
C GLU A 457 -19.91 7.27 3.33
N LEU A 458 -19.68 6.81 4.57
CA LEU A 458 -19.26 7.63 5.70
C LEU A 458 -18.10 6.95 6.43
N SER A 459 -16.95 7.63 6.52
CA SER A 459 -15.84 7.19 7.36
C SER A 459 -15.43 8.27 8.34
N PHE A 460 -14.85 7.86 9.46
CA PHE A 460 -14.42 8.76 10.52
C PHE A 460 -12.90 8.74 10.70
N LEU A 461 -12.35 9.89 11.09
CA LEU A 461 -10.95 10.06 11.49
C LEU A 461 -10.91 10.57 12.94
N PRO A 462 -10.68 9.70 13.94
CA PRO A 462 -10.60 10.09 15.33
C PRO A 462 -9.26 10.74 15.65
N GLY A 463 -9.32 11.97 16.17
CA GLY A 463 -8.16 12.73 16.62
C GLY A 463 -7.98 14.07 15.90
N PRO A 464 -6.98 14.86 16.31
CA PRO A 464 -6.68 16.15 15.70
C PRO A 464 -6.19 15.99 14.27
N LEU A 465 -6.41 17.01 13.44
CA LEU A 465 -5.94 17.04 12.05
C LEU A 465 -4.42 16.87 11.95
N SER A 466 -3.64 17.20 12.98
CA SER A 466 -2.18 16.96 13.04
C SER A 466 -1.78 15.50 12.89
N ASP A 467 -2.65 14.56 13.26
CA ASP A 467 -2.35 13.13 13.22
C ASP A 467 -2.57 12.51 11.84
N PHE A 468 -3.00 13.30 10.85
CA PHE A 468 -3.26 12.85 9.49
C PHE A 468 -2.55 13.72 8.45
N GLU A 469 -1.96 13.07 7.44
CA GLU A 469 -1.49 13.69 6.22
C GLU A 469 -2.46 13.35 5.10
N LEU A 470 -3.42 14.26 4.85
CA LEU A 470 -4.47 14.06 3.86
C LEU A 470 -3.91 14.07 2.43
N PRO A 471 -4.52 13.33 1.49
CA PRO A 471 -4.12 13.36 0.09
C PRO A 471 -4.31 14.78 -0.48
N ALA A 472 -3.47 15.15 -1.45
CA ALA A 472 -3.72 16.34 -2.25
C ALA A 472 -4.97 16.13 -3.13
N TYR A 473 -5.68 17.21 -3.45
CA TYR A 473 -6.70 17.25 -4.51
C TYR A 473 -7.92 16.31 -4.37
N PHE A 474 -8.10 15.60 -3.25
CA PHE A 474 -9.13 14.57 -3.15
C PHE A 474 -10.54 15.12 -2.89
N ALA A 475 -10.64 16.27 -2.21
CA ALA A 475 -11.90 16.78 -1.70
C ALA A 475 -12.56 17.74 -2.69
N GLN A 476 -13.80 17.42 -3.09
CA GLN A 476 -14.67 18.36 -3.80
C GLN A 476 -15.14 19.47 -2.87
N LEU A 477 -15.39 19.11 -1.61
CA LEU A 477 -15.82 20.06 -0.58
C LEU A 477 -15.11 19.75 0.73
N ILE A 478 -14.59 20.78 1.38
CA ILE A 478 -14.15 20.73 2.78
C ILE A 478 -15.00 21.70 3.58
N ILE A 479 -15.51 21.26 4.74
CA ILE A 479 -16.29 22.10 5.65
C ILE A 479 -15.57 22.13 6.99
N VAL A 480 -15.18 23.33 7.42
CA VAL A 480 -14.67 23.61 8.76
C VAL A 480 -15.81 24.23 9.55
N SER A 481 -16.48 23.37 10.32
CA SER A 481 -17.63 23.76 11.13
C SER A 481 -17.22 24.37 12.46
N ASP A 482 -16.18 23.80 13.09
CA ASP A 482 -15.57 24.29 14.33
C ASP A 482 -14.05 23.98 14.31
N PRO A 483 -13.18 25.00 14.23
CA PRO A 483 -11.73 24.84 14.28
C PRO A 483 -11.22 24.03 15.48
N GLN A 484 -11.81 24.22 16.67
CA GLN A 484 -11.33 23.56 17.89
C GLN A 484 -11.57 22.05 17.81
N GLN A 485 -12.72 21.63 17.28
CA GLN A 485 -13.03 20.20 17.09
C GLN A 485 -12.10 19.51 16.09
N SER A 486 -11.47 20.28 15.20
CA SER A 486 -10.43 19.77 14.29
C SER A 486 -9.03 19.70 14.91
N GLY A 487 -8.86 20.15 16.15
CA GLY A 487 -7.57 20.18 16.86
C GLY A 487 -6.66 21.33 16.45
N SER A 488 -7.22 22.47 16.01
CA SER A 488 -6.45 23.66 15.68
C SER A 488 -7.07 24.94 16.23
N ASP A 489 -6.23 25.78 16.84
CA ASP A 489 -6.66 27.06 17.40
C ASP A 489 -6.67 28.20 16.36
N SER A 490 -6.26 27.93 15.12
CA SER A 490 -6.10 28.96 14.09
C SER A 490 -6.75 28.58 12.76
N CYS A 491 -7.80 29.32 12.40
CA CYS A 491 -8.44 29.18 11.09
C CYS A 491 -7.47 29.37 9.92
N SER A 492 -6.44 30.22 10.05
CA SER A 492 -5.48 30.44 8.97
C SER A 492 -4.54 29.24 8.78
N GLN A 493 -4.10 28.61 9.88
CA GLN A 493 -3.32 27.37 9.83
C GLN A 493 -4.15 26.22 9.24
N LEU A 494 -5.43 26.13 9.63
CA LEU A 494 -6.36 25.16 9.05
C LEU A 494 -6.54 25.36 7.55
N VAL A 495 -6.76 26.60 7.09
CA VAL A 495 -6.87 26.90 5.66
C VAL A 495 -5.59 26.49 4.93
N ALA A 496 -4.41 26.84 5.45
CA ALA A 496 -3.14 26.45 4.85
C ALA A 496 -2.96 24.92 4.77
N LYS A 497 -3.42 24.18 5.79
CA LYS A 497 -3.33 22.72 5.83
C LYS A 497 -4.35 22.01 4.94
N LEU A 498 -5.57 22.56 4.81
CA LEU A 498 -6.68 21.92 4.09
C LEU A 498 -6.78 22.33 2.62
N TYR A 499 -6.35 23.55 2.26
CA TYR A 499 -6.42 24.05 0.88
C TYR A 499 -5.70 23.17 -0.15
N PRO A 500 -4.53 22.54 0.14
CA PRO A 500 -3.89 21.59 -0.78
C PRO A 500 -4.73 20.34 -1.09
N SER A 501 -5.62 19.94 -0.18
CA SER A 501 -6.52 18.80 -0.39
C SER A 501 -7.74 19.11 -1.27
N LEU A 502 -7.98 20.39 -1.61
CA LEU A 502 -9.05 20.75 -2.53
C LEU A 502 -8.74 20.31 -3.95
N ARG A 503 -9.71 19.63 -4.56
CA ARG A 503 -9.69 19.26 -5.97
C ARG A 503 -9.56 20.53 -6.85
N PRO A 504 -8.63 20.56 -7.83
CA PRO A 504 -8.63 21.59 -8.87
C PRO A 504 -9.95 21.62 -9.64
N TYR A 505 -10.18 22.69 -10.40
CA TYR A 505 -11.43 22.88 -11.16
C TYR A 505 -12.70 22.89 -10.26
N GLY A 506 -12.72 23.73 -9.23
CA GLY A 506 -13.93 24.08 -8.47
C GLY A 506 -14.07 23.47 -7.08
N GLY A 507 -13.07 22.72 -6.59
CA GLY A 507 -13.06 22.26 -5.20
C GLY A 507 -13.12 23.44 -4.23
N SER A 508 -13.92 23.31 -3.16
CA SER A 508 -14.23 24.42 -2.25
C SER A 508 -13.96 24.09 -0.78
N LEU A 509 -13.40 25.04 -0.04
CA LEU A 509 -13.27 25.01 1.42
C LEU A 509 -14.21 26.06 2.02
N LEU A 510 -15.10 25.63 2.91
CA LEU A 510 -16.05 26.47 3.63
C LEU A 510 -15.62 26.59 5.10
N VAL A 511 -15.34 27.80 5.55
CA VAL A 511 -15.00 28.08 6.96
C VAL A 511 -16.10 28.94 7.57
N LYS A 512 -16.85 28.39 8.53
CA LYS A 512 -17.91 29.14 9.22
C LYS A 512 -17.28 30.20 10.12
N CYS A 513 -17.52 31.49 9.87
CA CYS A 513 -16.89 32.56 10.65
C CYS A 513 -17.60 33.91 10.56
N THR A 514 -17.28 34.82 11.48
CA THR A 514 -17.73 36.23 11.44
C THR A 514 -17.14 36.99 10.26
N GLU A 515 -17.69 38.17 9.96
CA GLU A 515 -17.21 39.04 8.89
C GLU A 515 -15.78 39.56 9.17
N GLN A 516 -15.48 39.91 10.42
CA GLN A 516 -14.14 40.31 10.82
C GLN A 516 -13.10 39.21 10.57
N THR A 517 -13.43 37.96 10.93
CA THR A 517 -12.57 36.80 10.68
C THR A 517 -12.44 36.53 9.18
N HIS A 518 -13.51 36.72 8.40
CA HIS A 518 -13.45 36.63 6.93
C HIS A 518 -12.43 37.62 6.34
N SER A 519 -12.52 38.90 6.68
CA SER A 519 -11.59 39.92 6.16
C SER A 519 -10.13 39.59 6.52
N LYS A 520 -9.89 39.07 7.74
CA LYS A 520 -8.56 38.63 8.17
C LYS A 520 -8.07 37.44 7.33
N LEU A 521 -8.89 36.39 7.19
CA LEU A 521 -8.55 35.20 6.43
C LEU A 521 -8.30 35.50 4.96
N ALA A 522 -9.15 36.32 4.34
CA ALA A 522 -8.98 36.74 2.94
C ALA A 522 -7.65 37.48 2.74
N LYS A 523 -7.28 38.38 3.65
CA LYS A 523 -6.00 39.09 3.60
C LYS A 523 -4.79 38.17 3.79
N GLN A 524 -4.87 37.24 4.74
CA GLN A 524 -3.80 36.29 5.04
C GLN A 524 -3.60 35.23 3.95
N SER A 525 -4.64 34.96 3.17
CA SER A 525 -4.66 33.90 2.16
C SER A 525 -4.53 34.44 0.73
N LYS A 526 -4.18 35.72 0.56
CA LYS A 526 -4.08 36.38 -0.75
C LYS A 526 -3.07 35.71 -1.70
N ASP A 527 -2.07 35.05 -1.13
CA ASP A 527 -0.99 34.40 -1.88
C ASP A 527 -1.30 32.93 -2.20
N LEU A 528 -2.48 32.42 -1.80
CA LEU A 528 -2.93 31.09 -2.21
C LEU A 528 -3.18 31.06 -3.71
N THR A 529 -2.39 30.24 -4.39
CA THR A 529 -2.50 30.03 -5.83
C THR A 529 -3.89 29.48 -6.19
N GLN A 530 -4.51 30.04 -7.24
CA GLN A 530 -5.85 29.70 -7.73
C GLN A 530 -7.02 29.94 -6.75
N ALA A 531 -6.81 30.62 -5.63
CA ALA A 531 -7.86 30.83 -4.66
C ALA A 531 -8.78 31.98 -5.08
N ARG A 532 -10.06 31.69 -5.27
CA ARG A 532 -11.12 32.71 -5.26
C ARG A 532 -11.77 32.73 -3.89
N ILE A 533 -11.65 33.84 -3.19
CA ILE A 533 -12.14 34.01 -1.82
C ILE A 533 -13.40 34.85 -1.84
N SER A 534 -14.48 34.36 -1.23
CA SER A 534 -15.76 35.07 -1.11
C SER A 534 -16.44 34.79 0.23
N ARG A 535 -17.57 35.45 0.48
CA ARG A 535 -18.41 35.21 1.66
C ARG A 535 -19.84 34.90 1.21
N LYS A 536 -20.41 33.79 1.70
CA LYS A 536 -21.79 33.38 1.41
C LYS A 536 -22.35 32.63 2.62
N ASP A 537 -23.59 32.94 3.02
CA ASP A 537 -24.34 32.25 4.08
C ASP A 537 -23.56 32.06 5.41
N GLY A 538 -22.76 33.05 5.80
CA GLY A 538 -21.94 33.00 7.03
C GLY A 538 -20.62 32.23 6.90
N TYR A 539 -20.29 31.71 5.72
CA TYR A 539 -19.03 31.04 5.42
C TYR A 539 -18.08 31.97 4.67
N THR A 540 -16.79 31.90 5.02
CA THR A 540 -15.73 32.23 4.07
C THR A 540 -15.54 31.05 3.13
N VAL A 541 -15.61 31.31 1.84
CA VAL A 541 -15.50 30.31 0.77
C VAL A 541 -14.18 30.50 0.07
N PHE A 542 -13.32 29.48 0.08
CA PHE A 542 -12.13 29.39 -0.75
C PHE A 542 -12.40 28.40 -1.87
N GLU A 543 -12.50 28.88 -3.10
CA GLU A 543 -12.68 28.05 -4.29
C GLU A 543 -11.35 27.91 -5.03
N LYS A 544 -10.92 26.68 -5.34
CA LYS A 544 -9.72 26.41 -6.15
C LYS A 544 -10.10 26.38 -7.63
N VAL A 545 -9.81 27.47 -8.34
CA VAL A 545 -10.30 27.71 -9.70
C VAL A 545 -9.30 27.25 -10.77
N GLY A 546 -9.80 26.52 -11.77
CA GLY A 546 -9.05 26.18 -12.99
C GLY A 546 -7.96 25.14 -12.81
N ALA A 547 -7.07 25.09 -13.80
CA ALA A 547 -5.94 24.17 -13.89
C ALA A 547 -4.80 24.56 -12.94
N LEU A 548 -4.12 23.57 -12.37
CA LEU A 548 -2.91 23.79 -11.58
C LEU A 548 -1.86 24.54 -12.44
N PRO A 549 -1.26 25.64 -11.98
CA PRO A 549 -0.24 26.34 -12.76
C PRO A 549 0.94 25.42 -13.07
N GLY A 550 1.36 25.40 -14.35
CA GLY A 550 2.38 24.48 -14.85
C GLY A 550 1.85 23.09 -15.26
N SER A 551 0.58 22.76 -15.00
CA SER A 551 -0.02 21.52 -15.50
C SER A 551 -0.49 21.63 -16.95
N SER A 552 -0.55 20.49 -17.63
CA SER A 552 -1.00 20.39 -19.03
C SER A 552 -2.16 19.40 -19.17
N ASN A 553 -3.13 19.72 -20.04
CA ASN A 553 -4.06 18.73 -20.55
C ASN A 553 -3.34 17.80 -21.55
N TYR A 554 -3.89 16.60 -21.76
CA TYR A 554 -3.43 15.65 -22.77
C TYR A 554 -4.60 15.19 -23.65
N THR A 555 -4.57 15.55 -24.92
CA THR A 555 -5.66 15.27 -25.88
C THR A 555 -5.32 14.13 -26.86
N GLY A 556 -4.29 13.32 -26.57
CA GLY A 556 -3.89 12.19 -27.42
C GLY A 556 -2.80 12.50 -28.46
N GLY A 557 -2.14 13.65 -28.33
CA GLY A 557 -1.12 14.14 -29.28
C GLY A 557 0.32 13.70 -29.02
N TRP A 558 0.57 12.79 -28.08
CA TRP A 558 1.92 12.32 -27.69
C TRP A 558 2.89 13.40 -27.21
N SER A 559 2.35 14.53 -26.75
CA SER A 559 3.08 15.62 -26.11
C SER A 559 2.24 16.16 -24.94
N SER A 560 2.89 16.42 -23.81
CA SER A 560 2.28 16.96 -22.59
C SER A 560 3.38 17.53 -21.69
N PRO A 561 3.76 18.80 -21.88
CA PRO A 561 4.83 19.45 -21.12
C PRO A 561 4.32 19.86 -19.73
N ASP A 562 3.94 18.89 -18.90
CA ASP A 562 3.48 19.13 -17.53
C ASP A 562 4.67 19.35 -16.59
N GLU A 563 4.80 20.58 -16.08
CA GLU A 563 5.94 21.01 -15.26
C GLU A 563 5.87 20.47 -13.82
N LEU A 564 4.67 20.13 -13.34
CA LEU A 564 4.47 19.72 -11.96
C LEU A 564 4.85 18.26 -11.71
N VAL A 565 4.80 17.42 -12.75
CA VAL A 565 5.17 16.01 -12.65
C VAL A 565 6.70 15.90 -12.66
N LYS A 566 7.32 15.54 -11.54
CA LYS A 566 8.77 15.47 -11.36
C LYS A 566 9.17 14.40 -10.34
N ALA A 567 10.38 13.86 -10.48
CA ALA A 567 10.91 12.93 -9.48
C ALA A 567 11.28 13.67 -8.16
N PRO A 568 11.09 13.04 -6.99
CA PRO A 568 10.49 11.73 -6.79
C PRO A 568 8.95 11.75 -6.87
N VAL A 569 8.33 10.62 -7.15
CA VAL A 569 6.86 10.46 -7.19
C VAL A 569 6.34 9.42 -6.20
N GLY A 570 5.15 9.63 -5.63
CA GLY A 570 4.45 8.65 -4.79
C GLY A 570 2.98 8.50 -5.17
N VAL A 571 2.32 7.46 -4.67
CA VAL A 571 0.92 7.11 -4.95
C VAL A 571 -0.02 8.19 -4.43
N LEU A 572 -0.91 8.68 -5.30
CA LEU A 572 -2.02 9.55 -4.90
C LEU A 572 -3.31 8.73 -4.67
N TRP A 573 -3.61 7.86 -5.63
CA TRP A 573 -4.75 6.95 -5.56
C TRP A 573 -4.54 5.73 -6.46
N TYR A 574 -5.29 4.65 -6.18
CA TYR A 574 -5.34 3.46 -7.03
C TYR A 574 -6.70 2.75 -6.99
N ASP A 575 -7.10 2.19 -8.12
CA ASP A 575 -8.32 1.39 -8.28
C ASP A 575 -8.23 0.50 -9.54
N ASP A 576 -8.73 -0.73 -9.49
CA ASP A 576 -8.82 -1.62 -10.65
C ASP A 576 -10.18 -1.51 -11.38
N SER A 577 -11.11 -0.73 -10.84
CA SER A 577 -12.41 -0.49 -11.46
C SER A 577 -12.27 0.27 -12.78
N ILE A 578 -11.28 1.15 -12.92
CA ILE A 578 -10.98 1.96 -14.12
C ILE A 578 -10.18 1.20 -15.20
N GLY A 579 -10.41 -0.11 -15.27
CA GLY A 579 -9.76 -1.04 -16.18
C GLY A 579 -10.09 -0.87 -17.65
N ASN A 580 -9.04 -0.85 -18.46
CA ASN A 580 -9.11 -0.87 -19.92
C ASN A 580 -8.35 -2.06 -20.51
N PHE A 581 -8.71 -2.44 -21.73
CA PHE A 581 -8.07 -3.53 -22.44
C PHE A 581 -6.68 -3.16 -23.00
N LYS A 582 -5.74 -4.12 -22.96
CA LYS A 582 -4.44 -4.03 -23.64
C LYS A 582 -4.65 -3.66 -25.12
N ARG A 583 -4.00 -2.59 -25.61
CA ARG A 583 -4.12 -2.03 -26.98
C ARG A 583 -5.28 -1.05 -27.21
N ALA A 584 -5.99 -0.61 -26.18
CA ALA A 584 -6.85 0.58 -26.29
C ALA A 584 -6.04 1.85 -26.65
N PRO A 585 -6.66 2.89 -27.23
CA PRO A 585 -6.02 4.19 -27.42
C PRO A 585 -5.55 4.74 -26.08
N GLN A 586 -4.53 5.61 -26.08
CA GLN A 586 -4.16 6.31 -24.85
C GLN A 586 -5.36 7.13 -24.35
N PRO A 587 -5.59 7.17 -23.03
CA PRO A 587 -6.65 7.99 -22.50
C PRO A 587 -6.28 9.47 -22.67
N GLN A 588 -7.31 10.30 -22.77
CA GLN A 588 -7.17 11.75 -22.75
C GLN A 588 -7.37 12.24 -21.32
N PHE A 589 -6.68 13.31 -20.94
CA PHE A 589 -6.73 13.93 -19.62
C PHE A 589 -7.05 15.40 -19.83
N VAL A 590 -8.30 15.79 -19.58
CA VAL A 590 -8.80 17.12 -19.88
C VAL A 590 -9.52 17.64 -18.66
N ASP A 591 -9.06 18.77 -18.13
CA ASP A 591 -9.69 19.48 -17.01
C ASP A 591 -9.92 18.62 -15.76
N GLY A 592 -8.98 17.71 -15.48
CA GLY A 592 -9.06 16.79 -14.35
C GLY A 592 -9.98 15.58 -14.59
N VAL A 593 -10.40 15.32 -15.83
CA VAL A 593 -11.15 14.13 -16.23
C VAL A 593 -10.31 13.27 -17.17
N MET A 594 -10.17 11.99 -16.82
CA MET A 594 -9.61 10.96 -17.69
C MET A 594 -10.74 10.38 -18.54
N ILE A 595 -10.55 10.39 -19.85
CA ILE A 595 -11.47 9.87 -20.85
C ILE A 595 -10.79 8.69 -21.54
N SER A 596 -11.29 7.49 -21.28
CA SER A 596 -10.70 6.26 -21.80
C SER A 596 -11.70 5.46 -22.63
N HIS A 597 -11.20 4.77 -23.66
CA HIS A 597 -12.01 3.88 -24.49
C HIS A 597 -11.45 2.46 -24.42
N SER A 598 -12.28 1.51 -24.03
CA SER A 598 -11.96 0.09 -24.18
C SER A 598 -12.29 -0.41 -25.58
N LYS A 599 -11.65 -1.50 -25.99
CA LYS A 599 -11.99 -2.22 -27.23
C LYS A 599 -12.89 -3.41 -26.92
N TYR A 600 -13.74 -3.80 -27.87
CA TYR A 600 -14.40 -5.09 -27.83
C TYR A 600 -13.39 -6.19 -28.22
N TRP A 601 -13.08 -7.07 -27.27
CA TRP A 601 -12.04 -8.10 -27.42
C TRP A 601 -12.46 -9.50 -26.94
N GLN A 602 -13.54 -9.61 -26.17
CA GLN A 602 -13.94 -10.87 -25.53
C GLN A 602 -14.81 -11.74 -26.45
N GLY A 603 -14.75 -13.06 -26.25
CA GLY A 603 -15.68 -14.01 -26.85
C GLY A 603 -15.26 -14.59 -28.22
N TYR A 604 -14.03 -14.34 -28.65
CA TYR A 604 -13.52 -14.85 -29.94
C TYR A 604 -12.74 -16.16 -29.75
N PRO A 605 -12.95 -17.17 -30.64
CA PRO A 605 -12.17 -18.40 -30.62
C PRO A 605 -10.67 -18.16 -30.82
N ALA A 606 -9.84 -19.08 -30.30
CA ALA A 606 -8.41 -19.05 -30.53
C ALA A 606 -8.10 -19.03 -32.05
N GLY A 607 -7.20 -18.13 -32.47
CA GLY A 607 -6.82 -17.94 -33.87
C GLY A 607 -7.67 -16.91 -34.63
N ILE A 608 -8.83 -16.50 -34.11
CA ILE A 608 -9.66 -15.45 -34.72
C ILE A 608 -9.36 -14.11 -34.03
N ARG A 609 -8.95 -13.10 -34.81
CA ARG A 609 -8.69 -11.76 -34.26
C ARG A 609 -10.02 -11.06 -33.92
N PRO A 610 -10.17 -10.47 -32.73
CA PRO A 610 -11.35 -9.66 -32.43
C PRO A 610 -11.38 -8.40 -33.32
N PRO A 611 -12.56 -7.80 -33.54
CA PRO A 611 -12.75 -6.66 -34.43
C PRO A 611 -12.13 -5.37 -33.89
N TYR A 612 -11.79 -5.32 -32.59
CA TYR A 612 -11.21 -4.17 -31.91
C TYR A 612 -12.05 -2.87 -32.02
N LYS A 613 -13.38 -2.99 -32.14
CA LYS A 613 -14.31 -1.83 -32.12
C LYS A 613 -14.23 -1.10 -30.78
N LEU A 614 -14.25 0.24 -30.78
CA LEU A 614 -14.30 1.02 -29.52
C LEU A 614 -15.65 0.88 -28.84
N LEU A 615 -15.61 0.64 -27.53
CA LEU A 615 -16.76 0.75 -26.64
C LEU A 615 -17.04 2.22 -26.33
N ALA A 616 -18.17 2.48 -25.67
CA ALA A 616 -18.49 3.82 -25.18
C ALA A 616 -17.37 4.36 -24.28
N PRO A 617 -17.14 5.69 -24.28
CA PRO A 617 -16.16 6.30 -23.39
C PRO A 617 -16.50 6.00 -21.93
N GLN A 618 -15.45 5.80 -21.16
CA GLN A 618 -15.50 5.77 -19.71
C GLN A 618 -14.83 7.02 -19.17
N PHE A 619 -15.45 7.61 -18.16
CA PHE A 619 -14.98 8.82 -17.52
C PHE A 619 -14.54 8.51 -16.09
N SER A 620 -13.42 9.07 -15.68
CA SER A 620 -12.98 9.03 -14.29
C SER A 620 -12.28 10.30 -13.90
N ASP A 621 -12.39 10.65 -12.64
CA ASP A 621 -11.71 11.78 -12.05
C ASP A 621 -10.21 11.50 -11.89
N VAL A 622 -9.36 12.40 -12.40
CA VAL A 622 -7.90 12.23 -12.43
C VAL A 622 -7.28 12.30 -11.03
N TYR A 623 -7.92 13.01 -10.09
CA TYR A 623 -7.37 13.25 -8.75
C TYR A 623 -7.82 12.21 -7.72
N THR A 624 -8.89 11.47 -8.01
CA THR A 624 -9.49 10.52 -7.06
C THR A 624 -9.71 9.11 -7.59
N GLY A 625 -9.54 8.89 -8.90
CA GLY A 625 -9.84 7.62 -9.57
C GLY A 625 -11.32 7.27 -9.62
N ARG A 626 -12.20 8.15 -9.14
CA ARG A 626 -13.65 7.92 -9.08
C ARG A 626 -14.22 7.86 -10.49
N LYS A 627 -15.00 6.82 -10.78
CA LYS A 627 -15.78 6.75 -12.02
C LYS A 627 -16.86 7.83 -12.05
N LEU A 628 -16.98 8.47 -13.21
CA LEU A 628 -17.96 9.49 -13.50
C LEU A 628 -18.97 8.95 -14.51
N ASN A 629 -20.23 9.34 -14.35
CA ASN A 629 -21.17 9.26 -15.46
C ASN A 629 -20.96 10.43 -16.43
N GLU A 630 -21.60 10.38 -17.59
CA GLU A 630 -21.42 11.39 -18.63
C GLU A 630 -21.87 12.80 -18.18
N THR A 631 -22.96 12.92 -17.43
CA THR A 631 -23.44 14.21 -16.89
C THR A 631 -22.42 14.82 -15.93
N GLN A 632 -21.85 14.01 -15.03
CA GLN A 632 -20.81 14.44 -14.11
C GLN A 632 -19.55 14.88 -14.86
N ALA A 633 -19.11 14.12 -15.87
CA ALA A 633 -17.97 14.48 -16.69
C ALA A 633 -18.19 15.82 -17.44
N LYS A 634 -19.36 16.02 -18.04
CA LYS A 634 -19.74 17.27 -18.71
C LYS A 634 -19.82 18.47 -17.77
N SER A 635 -20.07 18.24 -16.47
CA SER A 635 -20.05 19.33 -15.47
C SER A 635 -18.63 19.77 -15.08
N LEU A 636 -17.61 18.97 -15.40
CA LEU A 636 -16.22 19.21 -15.01
C LEU A 636 -15.34 19.69 -16.17
N VAL A 637 -15.70 19.35 -17.41
CA VAL A 637 -14.91 19.65 -18.61
C VAL A 637 -15.67 20.62 -19.50
N ALA A 638 -14.96 21.58 -20.10
CA ALA A 638 -15.55 22.53 -21.04
C ALA A 638 -16.06 21.84 -22.33
N GLU A 639 -15.29 20.90 -22.87
CA GLU A 639 -15.65 20.10 -24.04
C GLU A 639 -15.12 18.66 -23.90
N LEU A 640 -15.98 17.66 -24.12
CA LEU A 640 -15.54 16.27 -24.15
C LEU A 640 -15.04 15.91 -25.55
N PRO A 641 -13.74 15.58 -25.73
CA PRO A 641 -13.24 15.10 -27.01
C PRO A 641 -14.01 13.86 -27.47
N THR A 642 -14.34 13.82 -28.76
CA THR A 642 -15.04 12.70 -29.39
C THR A 642 -14.10 11.91 -30.31
N LEU A 643 -14.16 10.59 -30.21
CA LEU A 643 -13.49 9.66 -31.12
C LEU A 643 -14.55 9.02 -32.03
N ASP A 644 -14.29 8.94 -33.33
CA ASP A 644 -15.14 8.20 -34.26
C ASP A 644 -15.11 6.70 -33.91
N ARG A 645 -16.25 6.18 -33.46
CA ARG A 645 -16.42 4.80 -33.00
C ARG A 645 -16.70 3.81 -34.14
N ASP A 646 -17.09 4.31 -35.30
CA ASP A 646 -17.38 3.50 -36.48
C ASP A 646 -16.16 3.41 -37.41
N GLN A 647 -15.17 4.28 -37.22
CA GLN A 647 -13.84 4.09 -37.80
C GLN A 647 -13.16 2.81 -37.29
N LYS A 648 -12.66 2.01 -38.23
CA LYS A 648 -11.85 0.82 -37.91
C LYS A 648 -10.58 1.21 -37.17
N GLN A 649 -10.44 0.71 -35.94
CA GLN A 649 -9.29 1.02 -35.11
C GLN A 649 -8.07 0.14 -35.42
N PRO A 650 -6.84 0.67 -35.27
CA PRO A 650 -5.62 -0.11 -35.44
C PRO A 650 -5.50 -1.17 -34.33
N SER A 651 -4.76 -2.24 -34.60
CA SER A 651 -4.51 -3.28 -33.59
C SER A 651 -3.68 -2.77 -32.41
N GLN A 652 -2.80 -1.78 -32.62
CA GLN A 652 -2.00 -1.11 -31.59
C GLN A 652 -1.94 0.40 -31.90
N TYR A 653 -1.87 1.24 -30.86
CA TYR A 653 -1.66 2.68 -31.03
C TYR A 653 -0.18 3.00 -30.81
N ARG A 654 0.35 3.88 -31.64
CA ARG A 654 1.75 4.31 -31.66
C ARG A 654 1.84 5.81 -31.93
N PRO A 655 2.92 6.47 -31.48
CA PRO A 655 3.22 7.81 -31.94
C PRO A 655 3.33 7.83 -33.48
N PRO A 656 2.88 8.91 -34.15
CA PRO A 656 2.87 9.00 -35.62
C PRO A 656 4.27 8.91 -36.26
N TYR A 657 5.32 9.20 -35.48
CA TYR A 657 6.71 9.07 -35.91
C TYR A 657 7.26 7.63 -35.86
N GLN A 658 6.54 6.67 -35.24
CA GLN A 658 6.96 5.28 -35.17
C GLN A 658 6.42 4.48 -36.37
N LYS A 659 7.34 4.07 -37.27
CA LYS A 659 6.99 3.37 -38.52
C LYS A 659 6.93 1.83 -38.39
N ASN A 660 7.53 1.23 -37.35
CA ASN A 660 7.53 -0.23 -37.13
C ASN A 660 6.94 -0.57 -35.75
N ASP A 661 5.83 -1.32 -35.76
CA ASP A 661 5.04 -1.66 -34.56
C ASP A 661 5.73 -2.62 -33.59
N TRP A 662 6.65 -3.46 -34.10
CA TRP A 662 7.30 -4.55 -33.37
C TRP A 662 8.78 -4.30 -33.07
N SER A 663 9.37 -3.29 -33.71
CA SER A 663 10.73 -2.83 -33.46
C SER A 663 10.80 -1.31 -33.60
N PRO A 664 10.39 -0.54 -32.58
CA PRO A 664 10.52 0.92 -32.60
C PRO A 664 11.96 1.33 -32.91
N ALA A 665 12.13 2.45 -33.60
CA ALA A 665 13.44 3.08 -33.72
C ALA A 665 13.98 3.44 -32.32
N PRO A 666 15.31 3.42 -32.10
CA PRO A 666 15.90 3.91 -30.86
C PRO A 666 15.43 5.33 -30.54
N PRO A 667 15.26 5.68 -29.25
CA PRO A 667 14.88 7.03 -28.86
C PRO A 667 15.88 8.07 -29.36
N VAL A 668 15.38 9.25 -29.75
CA VAL A 668 16.22 10.43 -29.97
C VAL A 668 16.58 10.98 -28.60
N ILE A 669 17.77 10.67 -28.13
CA ILE A 669 18.12 10.82 -26.73
C ILE A 669 18.69 12.21 -26.37
N GLY A 670 19.15 13.01 -27.34
CA GLY A 670 19.82 14.28 -27.07
C GLY A 670 21.12 14.11 -26.25
N GLU A 671 21.73 15.21 -25.83
CA GLU A 671 22.92 15.20 -24.97
C GLU A 671 22.57 15.46 -23.51
N ARG A 672 23.37 14.94 -22.58
CA ARG A 672 23.39 15.29 -21.17
C ARG A 672 24.81 15.66 -20.73
N THR A 673 24.93 16.44 -19.68
CA THR A 673 26.19 16.60 -18.96
C THR A 673 26.30 15.50 -17.91
N ASN A 674 27.31 14.63 -18.01
CA ASN A 674 27.54 13.59 -17.02
C ASN A 674 27.80 14.23 -15.64
N PRO A 675 27.00 13.92 -14.60
CA PRO A 675 27.10 14.59 -13.31
C PRO A 675 28.41 14.28 -12.59
N LEU A 676 29.03 13.13 -12.85
CA LEU A 676 30.27 12.70 -12.22
C LEU A 676 31.50 13.40 -12.81
N THR A 677 31.55 13.56 -14.13
CA THR A 677 32.75 14.00 -14.86
C THR A 677 32.64 15.40 -15.49
N GLY A 678 31.41 15.89 -15.69
CA GLY A 678 31.13 17.16 -16.39
C GLY A 678 31.27 17.11 -17.90
N ARG A 679 31.54 15.94 -18.47
CA ARG A 679 31.65 15.77 -19.93
C ARG A 679 30.25 15.75 -20.54
N SER A 680 30.09 16.36 -21.72
CA SER A 680 28.89 16.15 -22.53
C SER A 680 28.93 14.74 -23.11
N GLU A 681 27.82 14.03 -23.03
CA GLU A 681 27.66 12.68 -23.59
C GLU A 681 26.24 12.50 -24.15
N PRO A 682 26.02 11.56 -25.08
CA PRO A 682 24.68 11.16 -25.46
C PRO A 682 23.92 10.71 -24.22
N ARG A 683 22.72 11.24 -24.01
CA ARG A 683 21.88 10.82 -22.88
C ARG A 683 21.53 9.36 -23.02
N ALA A 684 21.99 8.51 -22.11
CA ALA A 684 21.65 7.09 -22.13
C ALA A 684 20.99 6.71 -20.82
N PHE A 685 19.93 5.91 -20.90
CA PHE A 685 19.23 5.38 -19.74
C PHE A 685 18.91 3.90 -19.96
N PRO A 686 19.13 3.03 -18.95
CA PRO A 686 18.83 1.61 -19.05
C PRO A 686 17.35 1.38 -19.33
N LYS A 687 17.07 0.65 -20.42
CA LYS A 687 15.74 0.12 -20.75
C LYS A 687 15.88 -1.36 -21.05
N SER A 688 15.32 -2.22 -20.22
CA SER A 688 15.48 -3.67 -20.36
C SER A 688 14.54 -4.28 -21.41
N TYR A 689 13.23 -4.03 -21.27
CA TYR A 689 12.22 -4.56 -22.19
C TYR A 689 10.97 -3.68 -22.22
N GLY A 690 10.39 -3.51 -23.41
CA GLY A 690 9.09 -2.88 -23.60
C GLY A 690 8.77 -2.63 -25.06
N CYS A 691 7.55 -2.98 -25.48
CA CYS A 691 7.10 -2.84 -26.88
C CYS A 691 6.91 -1.39 -27.34
N ASP A 692 6.93 -0.42 -26.42
CA ASP A 692 6.43 0.94 -26.66
C ASP A 692 7.49 1.95 -27.11
N GLY A 693 8.76 1.57 -27.25
CA GLY A 693 9.84 2.48 -27.69
C GLY A 693 10.20 3.58 -26.69
N GLY A 694 9.23 4.00 -25.86
CA GLY A 694 9.20 5.15 -24.98
C GLY A 694 8.61 6.40 -25.66
N VAL A 695 8.13 7.35 -24.86
CA VAL A 695 7.50 8.59 -25.33
C VAL A 695 8.11 9.77 -24.60
N ASP A 696 8.52 10.78 -25.36
CA ASP A 696 9.04 12.04 -24.85
C ASP A 696 7.90 13.05 -24.67
N TYR A 697 7.54 13.32 -23.42
CA TYR A 697 6.55 14.32 -23.01
C TYR A 697 7.23 15.65 -22.60
N SER A 698 8.29 16.04 -23.31
CA SER A 698 9.07 17.26 -23.09
C SER A 698 9.95 17.26 -21.83
N TYR A 699 9.40 17.17 -20.62
CA TYR A 699 10.21 17.10 -19.39
C TYR A 699 10.48 15.66 -18.95
N LEU A 700 9.53 14.77 -19.24
CA LEU A 700 9.56 13.37 -18.86
C LEU A 700 9.64 12.48 -20.10
N TYR A 701 10.51 11.48 -20.02
CA TYR A 701 10.52 10.38 -20.96
C TYR A 701 9.92 9.16 -20.27
N THR A 702 8.72 8.74 -20.67
CA THR A 702 8.05 7.58 -20.06
C THR A 702 8.20 6.35 -20.95
N MET A 703 8.20 5.16 -20.36
CA MET A 703 8.41 3.92 -21.11
C MET A 703 7.98 2.69 -20.32
N ARG A 704 7.85 1.56 -21.02
CA ARG A 704 7.93 0.24 -20.39
C ARG A 704 9.39 -0.20 -20.34
N SER A 705 9.88 -0.44 -19.12
CA SER A 705 11.18 -1.06 -18.84
C SER A 705 10.96 -2.18 -17.83
N GLY A 706 10.46 -3.33 -18.31
CA GLY A 706 9.96 -4.42 -17.47
C GLY A 706 8.64 -4.10 -16.78
N THR A 707 8.61 -3.03 -15.99
CA THR A 707 7.43 -2.43 -15.36
C THR A 707 7.16 -1.04 -15.98
N ALA A 708 6.18 -0.29 -15.46
CA ALA A 708 6.04 1.12 -15.80
C ALA A 708 7.29 1.89 -15.35
N ALA A 709 7.87 2.75 -16.18
CA ALA A 709 9.10 3.48 -15.85
C ALA A 709 9.11 4.87 -16.48
N PHE A 710 9.94 5.76 -15.93
CA PHE A 710 10.16 7.08 -16.48
C PHE A 710 11.58 7.60 -16.21
N TYR A 711 11.95 8.64 -16.94
CA TYR A 711 13.18 9.39 -16.80
C TYR A 711 12.83 10.88 -16.80
N ASP A 712 13.23 11.60 -15.75
CA ASP A 712 13.06 13.05 -15.63
C ASP A 712 14.29 13.75 -16.23
N LYS A 713 14.09 14.43 -17.36
CA LYS A 713 15.18 15.09 -18.09
C LYS A 713 15.70 16.35 -17.41
N ARG A 714 14.96 16.94 -16.46
CA ARG A 714 15.40 18.17 -15.78
C ARG A 714 16.54 17.92 -14.81
N VAL A 715 16.53 16.75 -14.18
CA VAL A 715 17.53 16.35 -13.18
C VAL A 715 18.40 15.19 -13.67
N GLU A 716 18.18 14.72 -14.91
CA GLU A 716 18.81 13.50 -15.44
C GLU A 716 18.61 12.32 -14.48
N SER A 717 17.37 12.00 -14.12
CA SER A 717 17.07 11.16 -12.95
C SER A 717 17.60 9.72 -12.97
N GLY A 718 18.13 9.23 -14.09
CA GLY A 718 18.21 7.79 -14.36
C GLY A 718 16.83 7.16 -14.55
N THR A 719 16.78 5.84 -14.81
CA THR A 719 15.52 5.13 -15.02
C THR A 719 14.87 4.81 -13.68
N ILE A 720 13.76 5.47 -13.38
CA ILE A 720 12.91 5.19 -12.21
C ILE A 720 11.84 4.19 -12.61
N HIS A 721 11.72 3.11 -11.84
CA HIS A 721 10.74 2.05 -12.09
C HIS A 721 9.58 2.17 -11.10
N ILE A 722 8.35 2.25 -11.61
CA ILE A 722 7.11 2.14 -10.85
C ILE A 722 6.78 0.64 -10.81
N SER A 723 7.36 -0.05 -9.83
CA SER A 723 7.24 -1.49 -9.69
C SER A 723 5.85 -1.93 -9.23
N GLY A 724 5.35 -3.02 -9.81
CA GLY A 724 4.09 -3.64 -9.42
C GLY A 724 3.00 -3.56 -10.49
N PRO A 725 2.60 -2.36 -10.95
CA PRO A 725 1.68 -2.20 -12.07
C PRO A 725 2.37 -2.40 -13.41
N ARG A 726 1.59 -2.77 -14.43
CA ARG A 726 2.07 -2.97 -15.79
C ARG A 726 1.60 -1.83 -16.70
N SER A 727 2.51 -1.18 -17.42
CA SER A 727 2.14 -0.27 -18.52
C SER A 727 1.63 -1.04 -19.76
N GLY A 728 0.79 -0.38 -20.57
CA GLY A 728 0.24 -0.94 -21.79
C GLY A 728 1.28 -1.36 -22.83
N CYS A 729 0.84 -2.08 -23.88
CA CYS A 729 1.69 -2.28 -25.07
C CYS A 729 1.85 -1.02 -25.90
N THR A 730 0.92 -0.09 -25.73
CA THR A 730 1.09 1.31 -26.04
C THR A 730 1.52 1.97 -24.74
N ASN A 731 2.57 2.80 -24.76
CA ASN A 731 2.99 3.52 -23.56
C ASN A 731 1.75 4.22 -22.99
N SER A 732 1.39 3.90 -21.77
CA SER A 732 0.16 4.39 -21.13
C SER A 732 0.48 5.30 -19.96
N ILE A 733 1.74 5.65 -19.75
CA ILE A 733 2.22 6.47 -18.64
C ILE A 733 2.24 7.91 -19.13
N VAL A 734 1.29 8.72 -18.68
CA VAL A 734 1.05 10.06 -19.21
C VAL A 734 1.14 11.10 -18.11
N PRO A 735 2.12 12.03 -18.16
CA PRO A 735 2.10 13.21 -17.31
C PRO A 735 1.00 14.15 -17.82
N ALA A 736 0.03 14.48 -16.97
CA ALA A 736 -1.05 15.42 -17.29
C ALA A 736 -1.80 15.84 -16.02
N ASN A 737 -2.38 17.05 -16.05
CA ASN A 737 -3.12 17.65 -14.94
C ASN A 737 -2.33 17.65 -13.60
N GLY A 738 -1.01 17.78 -13.68
CA GLY A 738 -0.10 17.81 -12.54
C GLY A 738 0.23 16.44 -11.94
N LEU A 739 -0.20 15.34 -12.55
CA LEU A 739 0.01 13.97 -12.07
C LEU A 739 0.70 13.09 -13.12
N LEU A 740 1.43 12.06 -12.67
CA LEU A 740 1.88 10.97 -13.53
C LEU A 740 0.81 9.88 -13.53
N ASN A 741 0.03 9.79 -14.60
CA ASN A 741 -1.09 8.87 -14.69
C ASN A 741 -0.65 7.53 -15.29
N VAL A 742 -0.99 6.44 -14.59
CA VAL A 742 -0.74 5.05 -15.01
C VAL A 742 -2.08 4.30 -15.07
N PRO A 743 -2.91 4.55 -16.10
CA PRO A 743 -4.16 3.84 -16.34
C PRO A 743 -3.96 2.32 -16.44
N TYR A 744 -5.03 1.59 -16.09
CA TYR A 744 -5.03 0.13 -16.01
C TYR A 744 -5.15 -0.51 -17.40
N TYR A 745 -4.03 -0.96 -18.00
CA TYR A 745 -3.98 -1.63 -19.32
C TYR A 745 -3.69 -3.14 -19.23
N PHE A 746 -3.97 -3.74 -18.09
CA PHE A 746 -3.61 -5.13 -17.80
C PHE A 746 -4.78 -6.11 -18.02
N GLN A 747 -6.03 -5.64 -18.14
CA GLN A 747 -7.17 -6.52 -18.37
C GLN A 747 -6.94 -7.39 -19.63
N GLY A 748 -7.06 -8.71 -19.45
CA GLY A 748 -6.82 -9.70 -20.51
C GLY A 748 -5.36 -10.18 -20.65
N CYS A 749 -4.46 -9.83 -19.72
CA CYS A 749 -3.08 -10.31 -19.70
C CYS A 749 -2.88 -11.52 -18.78
N THR A 750 -1.97 -12.43 -19.16
CA THR A 750 -1.56 -13.59 -18.35
C THR A 750 -0.27 -13.37 -17.55
N CYS A 751 0.39 -12.22 -17.71
CA CYS A 751 1.59 -11.91 -16.94
C CYS A 751 1.26 -11.76 -15.46
N SER A 752 2.16 -12.20 -14.59
CA SER A 752 1.97 -12.24 -13.15
C SER A 752 2.41 -10.95 -12.44
N TYR A 753 2.10 -9.78 -13.02
CA TYR A 753 2.40 -8.49 -12.37
C TYR A 753 1.53 -8.32 -11.12
N PRO A 754 2.11 -8.03 -9.95
CA PRO A 754 1.40 -8.21 -8.68
C PRO A 754 0.27 -7.21 -8.42
N LEU A 755 0.27 -6.05 -9.08
CA LEU A 755 -0.69 -4.96 -8.86
C LEU A 755 -1.45 -4.61 -10.16
N PRO A 756 -2.47 -5.38 -10.54
CA PRO A 756 -3.29 -5.14 -11.72
C PRO A 756 -4.31 -4.03 -11.45
N VAL A 757 -3.83 -2.78 -11.39
CA VAL A 757 -4.66 -1.59 -11.11
C VAL A 757 -4.34 -0.43 -12.04
N GLY A 758 -5.19 0.59 -12.02
CA GLY A 758 -4.86 1.93 -12.47
C GLY A 758 -4.50 2.78 -11.27
N LEU A 759 -3.57 3.69 -11.45
CA LEU A 759 -3.11 4.60 -10.40
C LEU A 759 -2.68 5.93 -10.98
N SER A 760 -2.68 6.96 -10.14
CA SER A 760 -1.97 8.21 -10.42
C SER A 760 -0.97 8.50 -9.31
N LEU A 761 0.15 9.08 -9.71
CA LEU A 761 1.24 9.45 -8.83
C LEU A 761 1.36 10.98 -8.77
N ILE A 762 1.77 11.48 -7.61
CA ILE A 762 2.05 12.89 -7.34
C ILE A 762 3.53 13.07 -7.02
N SER A 763 4.11 14.19 -7.46
CA SER A 763 5.47 14.57 -7.11
C SER A 763 5.59 14.81 -5.60
N LEU A 764 6.63 14.26 -4.98
CA LEU A 764 6.93 14.37 -3.56
C LEU A 764 8.25 15.13 -3.32
N PRO A 765 8.51 15.60 -2.09
CA PRO A 765 9.80 16.20 -1.76
C PRO A 765 10.98 15.22 -1.93
N GLU A 766 12.19 15.74 -2.13
CA GLU A 766 13.42 14.94 -2.27
C GLU A 766 13.76 14.10 -1.03
N THR A 767 13.12 14.34 0.11
CA THR A 767 13.21 13.49 1.31
C THR A 767 12.48 12.16 1.14
N HIS A 768 11.54 12.03 0.20
CA HIS A 768 10.87 10.75 -0.09
C HIS A 768 11.85 9.74 -0.68
N GLU A 769 11.83 8.50 -0.23
CA GLU A 769 12.73 7.45 -0.71
C GLU A 769 12.30 6.94 -2.10
N GLN A 770 13.16 7.11 -3.12
CA GLN A 770 12.94 6.60 -4.46
C GLN A 770 14.29 6.35 -5.12
N TRP A 771 14.43 5.16 -5.70
CA TRP A 771 15.67 4.67 -6.30
C TRP A 771 15.55 4.53 -7.81
N MET A 772 16.69 4.59 -8.49
CA MET A 772 16.78 4.58 -9.94
C MET A 772 17.96 3.73 -10.41
N VAL A 773 18.01 3.45 -11.71
CA VAL A 773 19.13 2.78 -12.36
C VAL A 773 19.79 3.76 -13.32
N TRP A 774 21.07 4.06 -13.13
CA TRP A 774 21.79 5.00 -13.97
C TRP A 774 22.33 4.37 -15.26
N GLY A 775 22.87 3.16 -15.18
CA GLY A 775 23.62 2.50 -16.24
C GLY A 775 25.12 2.46 -15.97
N LYS A 776 25.83 1.56 -16.67
CA LYS A 776 27.29 1.49 -16.60
C LYS A 776 27.92 2.65 -17.36
N SER A 777 28.94 3.27 -16.79
CA SER A 777 29.79 4.26 -17.46
C SER A 777 31.18 4.25 -16.85
N GLU A 778 32.20 4.46 -17.67
CA GLU A 778 33.56 4.73 -17.18
C GLU A 778 33.66 6.14 -16.61
N VAL A 779 34.33 6.28 -15.47
CA VAL A 779 34.44 7.54 -14.75
C VAL A 779 35.91 7.97 -14.69
N GLN A 780 36.25 9.02 -15.42
CA GLN A 780 37.58 9.64 -15.42
C GLN A 780 37.49 11.13 -15.09
N GLY A 781 38.31 11.58 -14.15
CA GLY A 781 38.32 12.99 -13.72
C GLY A 781 37.06 13.35 -12.94
N LEU A 782 36.80 12.58 -11.88
CA LEU A 782 35.66 12.75 -11.00
C LEU A 782 35.66 14.17 -10.39
N GLN A 783 34.55 14.88 -10.52
CA GLN A 783 34.38 16.24 -9.97
C GLN A 783 33.19 16.37 -9.02
N ARG A 784 32.29 15.37 -9.00
CA ARG A 784 31.13 15.33 -8.11
C ARG A 784 30.68 13.89 -7.92
N VAL A 785 30.37 13.47 -6.69
CA VAL A 785 29.76 12.16 -6.41
C VAL A 785 29.09 12.17 -5.03
N GLY A 786 28.03 11.39 -4.89
CA GLY A 786 27.56 10.88 -3.61
C GLY A 786 27.83 9.38 -3.54
N LEU A 787 28.32 8.87 -2.42
CA LEU A 787 28.40 7.44 -2.13
C LEU A 787 27.40 7.16 -1.01
N ASN A 788 26.42 6.31 -1.26
CA ASN A 788 25.43 5.90 -0.28
C ASN A 788 25.66 4.43 0.09
N PHE A 789 26.25 4.20 1.26
CA PHE A 789 26.68 2.87 1.67
C PHE A 789 25.48 2.04 2.12
N GLY A 790 25.30 0.84 1.56
CA GLY A 790 24.20 -0.07 1.91
C GLY A 790 22.84 0.25 1.28
N ALA A 791 22.75 1.33 0.51
CA ALA A 791 21.55 1.73 -0.21
C ALA A 791 21.08 0.64 -1.19
N PRO A 792 19.79 0.57 -1.51
CA PRO A 792 19.25 -0.42 -2.44
C PRO A 792 19.35 0.02 -3.91
N GLY A 793 19.81 1.24 -4.21
CA GLY A 793 20.02 1.71 -5.58
C GLY A 793 20.59 3.11 -5.68
N ASP A 794 20.87 3.53 -6.92
CA ASP A 794 21.35 4.87 -7.22
C ASP A 794 20.25 5.91 -7.01
N ARG A 795 20.64 7.18 -6.88
CA ARG A 795 19.74 8.33 -6.80
C ARG A 795 20.39 9.63 -7.27
N MET A 796 19.60 10.55 -7.80
CA MET A 796 20.05 11.87 -8.24
C MET A 796 19.34 12.98 -7.44
N THR A 797 20.09 13.98 -6.96
CA THR A 797 19.55 15.19 -6.31
C THR A 797 19.23 16.28 -7.33
N HIS A 798 18.39 17.26 -6.97
CA HIS A 798 17.98 18.34 -7.87
C HIS A 798 19.13 19.30 -8.25
N ARG A 799 20.17 19.48 -7.42
CA ARG A 799 21.39 20.24 -7.83
C ARG A 799 22.45 19.39 -8.54
N GLY A 800 22.17 18.08 -8.67
CA GLY A 800 22.83 17.19 -9.60
C GLY A 800 23.97 16.34 -9.00
N THR A 801 23.93 16.05 -7.71
CA THR A 801 24.77 15.00 -7.12
C THR A 801 24.16 13.65 -7.44
N LEU A 802 24.89 12.84 -8.21
CA LEU A 802 24.58 11.43 -8.43
C LEU A 802 25.14 10.63 -7.25
N TRP A 803 24.23 10.10 -6.44
CA TRP A 803 24.47 9.19 -5.33
C TRP A 803 24.47 7.76 -5.83
N LEU A 804 25.59 7.07 -5.69
CA LEU A 804 25.77 5.68 -6.07
C LEU A 804 25.53 4.76 -4.89
N ASP A 805 24.89 3.61 -5.13
CA ASP A 805 24.78 2.58 -4.11
C ASP A 805 26.09 1.79 -3.96
N VAL A 806 26.58 1.69 -2.72
CA VAL A 806 27.87 1.05 -2.43
C VAL A 806 27.73 -0.03 -1.36
N PRO A 807 27.99 -1.32 -1.66
CA PRO A 807 28.22 -1.87 -2.99
C PRO A 807 26.96 -1.80 -3.86
N SER A 808 27.13 -1.82 -5.19
CA SER A 808 25.99 -1.72 -6.09
C SER A 808 25.15 -3.00 -6.10
N VAL A 809 23.86 -2.85 -5.78
CA VAL A 809 22.83 -3.89 -5.71
C VAL A 809 21.56 -3.50 -6.47
N GLY A 810 21.41 -2.22 -6.82
CA GLY A 810 20.25 -1.62 -7.48
C GLY A 810 20.25 -1.72 -9.01
N GLY A 811 21.10 -2.56 -9.58
CA GLY A 811 21.25 -2.74 -11.02
C GLY A 811 22.48 -2.03 -11.58
N PRO A 812 22.56 -1.83 -12.91
CA PRO A 812 23.69 -1.17 -13.55
C PRO A 812 23.96 0.25 -13.01
N SER A 813 25.14 0.47 -12.44
CA SER A 813 25.63 1.74 -11.87
C SER A 813 27.02 2.09 -12.46
N PRO A 814 27.47 3.35 -12.44
CA PRO A 814 28.85 3.74 -12.78
C PRO A 814 29.91 3.00 -11.95
N GLU A 815 31.00 2.61 -12.61
CA GLU A 815 32.11 1.92 -11.94
C GLU A 815 33.18 2.96 -11.54
N LEU A 816 33.42 3.10 -10.23
CA LEU A 816 34.44 3.99 -9.66
C LEU A 816 35.68 3.21 -9.22
N GLU A 817 36.85 3.86 -9.26
CA GLU A 817 38.03 3.39 -8.53
C GLU A 817 37.89 3.69 -7.02
N LEU A 818 37.01 2.93 -6.38
CA LEU A 818 36.67 3.01 -4.97
C LEU A 818 37.14 1.73 -4.24
N ALA A 819 37.89 1.91 -3.16
CA ALA A 819 38.27 0.83 -2.25
C ALA A 819 37.77 1.13 -0.84
N VAL A 820 37.04 0.18 -0.26
CA VAL A 820 36.63 0.18 1.15
C VAL A 820 37.35 -0.95 1.87
N LYS A 821 37.94 -0.67 3.04
CA LYS A 821 38.56 -1.68 3.90
C LYS A 821 37.87 -1.77 5.25
N PRO A 822 37.66 -3.00 5.76
CA PRO A 822 37.85 -4.28 5.09
C PRO A 822 36.91 -4.48 3.88
N GLN A 823 37.23 -5.40 2.96
CA GLN A 823 36.49 -5.57 1.69
C GLN A 823 35.07 -6.15 1.88
N ASN A 824 34.82 -6.88 2.97
CA ASN A 824 33.57 -7.62 3.20
C ASN A 824 32.76 -7.05 4.38
N ILE A 825 32.69 -5.72 4.49
CA ILE A 825 31.86 -5.07 5.50
C ILE A 825 30.38 -5.34 5.21
N GLN A 826 29.63 -5.72 6.25
CA GLN A 826 28.19 -5.89 6.14
C GLN A 826 27.49 -4.53 6.22
N PRO A 827 26.65 -4.16 5.23
CA PRO A 827 25.85 -2.96 5.31
C PRO A 827 24.65 -3.15 6.23
N PHE A 828 24.17 -2.05 6.81
CA PHE A 828 22.82 -1.95 7.37
C PHE A 828 21.94 -1.10 6.46
N TYR A 829 20.63 -1.33 6.56
CA TYR A 829 19.61 -0.52 5.93
C TYR A 829 18.35 -0.55 6.79
N GLU A 830 17.72 0.59 6.89
CA GLU A 830 16.34 0.76 7.32
C GLU A 830 15.65 1.67 6.31
N HIS A 831 14.34 1.56 6.13
CA HIS A 831 13.63 2.49 5.27
C HIS A 831 13.78 3.93 5.78
N ALA A 832 13.92 4.92 4.89
CA ALA A 832 14.09 6.33 5.22
C ALA A 832 12.92 6.93 6.02
N LEU A 833 11.82 6.20 6.16
CA LEU A 833 10.71 6.59 7.01
C LEU A 833 11.09 6.55 8.49
N TRP A 834 12.04 5.71 8.90
CA TRP A 834 12.49 5.66 10.30
C TRP A 834 13.33 6.86 10.71
N ILE A 835 13.82 7.62 9.73
CA ILE A 835 14.68 8.78 9.97
C ILE A 835 13.83 9.99 10.33
N GLU A 836 14.22 10.63 11.43
CA GLU A 836 13.59 11.82 11.98
C GLU A 836 14.63 12.84 12.39
N GLY A 837 14.27 14.13 12.39
CA GLY A 837 15.13 15.20 12.89
C GLY A 837 16.53 15.28 12.27
N GLY A 838 17.28 16.28 12.72
CA GLY A 838 18.63 16.53 12.21
C GLY A 838 18.63 17.08 10.77
N ARG A 839 19.83 17.20 10.22
CA ARG A 839 20.09 17.92 8.97
C ARG A 839 20.76 17.01 7.96
N GLY A 840 20.11 16.73 6.83
CA GLY A 840 20.63 15.88 5.76
C GLY A 840 19.55 15.08 5.03
N TRP A 841 19.98 14.17 4.15
CA TRP A 841 19.10 13.33 3.35
C TRP A 841 18.68 12.07 4.11
N PRO A 842 17.37 11.83 4.37
CA PRO A 842 16.93 10.69 5.18
C PRO A 842 17.28 9.36 4.54
N TRP A 843 17.18 9.26 3.21
CA TRP A 843 17.59 8.08 2.44
C TRP A 843 19.11 7.87 2.35
N VAL A 844 19.94 8.82 2.78
CA VAL A 844 21.38 8.59 3.00
C VAL A 844 21.61 8.04 4.40
N GLY A 845 21.00 8.63 5.44
CA GLY A 845 21.12 8.13 6.82
C GLY A 845 20.44 6.78 7.09
N ALA A 846 19.49 6.41 6.22
CA ALA A 846 18.79 5.13 6.18
C ALA A 846 19.71 3.91 6.09
N SER A 847 20.88 4.06 5.47
CA SER A 847 21.83 2.97 5.24
C SER A 847 23.25 3.36 5.62
N GLY A 848 24.10 2.35 5.80
CA GLY A 848 25.51 2.58 6.06
C GLY A 848 26.29 1.29 6.20
N ILE A 849 27.56 1.45 6.58
CA ILE A 849 28.48 0.35 6.88
C ILE A 849 29.11 0.58 8.26
N THR A 850 29.30 -0.51 9.02
CA THR A 850 29.97 -0.51 10.33
C THR A 850 31.27 -1.30 10.28
N GLY A 851 32.29 -0.89 11.04
CA GLY A 851 33.63 -1.48 10.97
C GLY A 851 34.49 -0.97 9.82
N VAL A 852 34.15 0.18 9.22
CA VAL A 852 35.00 0.80 8.19
C VAL A 852 36.32 1.28 8.79
N GLU A 853 37.43 0.98 8.13
CA GLU A 853 38.78 1.39 8.53
C GLU A 853 39.37 2.40 7.54
N GLN A 854 39.11 2.20 6.24
CA GLN A 854 39.64 3.05 5.19
C GLN A 854 38.66 3.14 4.02
N ILE A 855 38.53 4.35 3.45
CA ILE A 855 37.87 4.60 2.17
C ILE A 855 38.85 5.35 1.28
N THR A 856 39.18 4.78 0.12
CA THR A 856 40.03 5.42 -0.89
C THR A 856 39.24 5.58 -2.18
N LEU A 857 39.12 6.82 -2.66
CA LEU A 857 38.50 7.17 -3.92
C LEU A 857 39.55 7.82 -4.83
N LYS A 858 39.79 7.24 -6.00
CA LYS A 858 40.80 7.69 -6.95
C LYS A 858 40.21 8.43 -8.15
N ASN A 859 41.09 8.93 -9.02
CA ASN A 859 40.75 9.59 -10.28
C ASN A 859 39.90 10.87 -10.12
N ILE A 860 40.08 11.56 -8.99
CA ILE A 860 39.48 12.87 -8.71
C ILE A 860 40.22 13.93 -9.51
N LYS A 861 39.48 14.82 -10.16
CA LYS A 861 40.07 15.96 -10.89
C LYS A 861 40.71 16.92 -9.87
N PRO A 862 41.99 17.30 -9.99
CA PRO A 862 42.61 18.22 -9.05
C PRO A 862 41.87 19.56 -8.99
N ALA A 863 41.38 19.94 -7.80
CA ALA A 863 40.63 21.16 -7.53
C ALA A 863 40.37 21.33 -6.01
N GLU A 864 39.67 22.40 -5.65
CA GLU A 864 39.04 22.53 -4.34
C GLU A 864 37.65 21.88 -4.32
N TYR A 865 37.36 21.19 -3.21
CA TYR A 865 36.13 20.44 -3.00
C TYR A 865 35.46 20.81 -1.68
N THR A 866 34.15 20.60 -1.66
CA THR A 866 33.37 20.44 -0.44
C THR A 866 33.14 18.95 -0.23
N LEU A 867 33.51 18.46 0.96
CA LEU A 867 33.28 17.09 1.42
C LEU A 867 32.24 17.11 2.54
N ARG A 868 31.17 16.34 2.39
CA ARG A 868 30.23 16.04 3.47
C ARG A 868 30.29 14.57 3.84
N LEU A 869 30.38 14.31 5.14
CA LEU A 869 30.32 12.98 5.72
C LEU A 869 29.03 12.83 6.52
N TYR A 870 28.26 11.80 6.21
CA TYR A 870 26.95 11.52 6.78
C TYR A 870 27.05 10.36 7.77
N PHE A 871 26.46 10.53 8.95
CA PHE A 871 26.45 9.56 10.03
C PHE A 871 25.07 9.44 10.67
N ARG A 872 24.76 8.24 11.18
CA ARG A 872 23.62 7.94 12.06
C ARG A 872 24.03 6.76 12.93
N GLU A 873 23.65 6.75 14.21
CA GLU A 873 23.94 5.63 15.13
C GLU A 873 22.72 4.68 15.21
N PRO A 874 22.71 3.54 14.49
CA PRO A 874 21.58 2.61 14.54
C PRO A 874 21.59 1.68 15.76
N GLU A 875 22.74 1.42 16.38
CA GLU A 875 22.90 0.34 17.36
C GLU A 875 22.81 0.84 18.81
N PHE A 876 23.51 1.94 19.12
CA PHE A 876 23.67 2.38 20.50
C PHE A 876 22.70 3.49 20.90
N SER A 877 22.06 3.32 22.05
CA SER A 877 21.18 4.30 22.70
C SER A 877 21.84 5.04 23.87
N ALA A 878 23.18 5.09 23.90
CA ALA A 878 23.95 5.76 24.94
C ALA A 878 25.26 6.32 24.39
N PRO A 879 25.76 7.46 24.93
CA PRO A 879 27.03 8.04 24.53
C PRO A 879 28.22 7.13 24.91
N LYS A 880 29.37 7.39 24.30
CA LYS A 880 30.67 6.73 24.49
C LYS A 880 30.72 5.25 24.10
N LYS A 881 29.65 4.71 23.51
CA LYS A 881 29.62 3.32 23.01
C LYS A 881 30.34 3.18 21.67
N ARG A 882 30.28 4.24 20.85
CA ARG A 882 31.03 4.35 19.59
C ARG A 882 31.71 5.70 19.56
N VAL A 883 33.04 5.67 19.57
CA VAL A 883 33.87 6.87 19.50
C VAL A 883 35.01 6.60 18.52
N PHE A 884 35.15 7.45 17.51
CA PHE A 884 36.19 7.29 16.51
C PHE A 884 36.65 8.62 15.90
N ASN A 885 37.85 8.60 15.35
CA ASN A 885 38.42 9.71 14.59
C ASN A 885 38.26 9.43 13.09
N VAL A 886 38.13 10.50 12.31
CA VAL A 886 38.23 10.46 10.85
C VAL A 886 39.41 11.32 10.42
N ASN A 887 40.30 10.79 9.59
CA ASN A 887 41.44 11.53 9.05
C ASN A 887 41.39 11.53 7.51
N LEU A 888 41.79 12.65 6.91
CA LEU A 888 41.96 12.80 5.46
C LEU A 888 43.47 12.88 5.15
N ASP A 889 43.98 11.95 4.34
CA ASP A 889 45.40 11.84 3.98
C ASP A 889 46.34 11.89 5.21
N GLY A 890 45.94 11.17 6.27
CA GLY A 890 46.67 11.09 7.54
C GLY A 890 46.51 12.31 8.47
N LYS A 891 45.81 13.37 8.05
CA LYS A 891 45.54 14.56 8.88
C LYS A 891 44.18 14.46 9.57
N PRO A 892 44.06 14.81 10.86
CA PRO A 892 42.78 14.77 11.56
C PRO A 892 41.73 15.66 10.90
N LEU A 893 40.57 15.07 10.59
CA LEU A 893 39.40 15.75 10.01
C LEU A 893 38.28 15.88 11.04
N ILE A 894 37.96 14.78 11.73
CA ILE A 894 37.02 14.74 12.87
C ILE A 894 37.71 14.02 14.03
N LYS A 895 37.67 14.61 15.23
CA LYS A 895 38.21 14.01 16.45
C LYS A 895 37.09 13.59 17.40
N ASP A 896 37.24 12.42 18.02
CA ASP A 896 36.38 11.87 19.07
C ASP A 896 34.87 11.96 18.74
N LEU A 897 34.52 11.57 17.51
CA LEU A 897 33.14 11.57 17.02
C LEU A 897 32.32 10.56 17.81
N ASP A 898 31.29 11.05 18.49
CA ASP A 898 30.28 10.28 19.21
C ASP A 898 28.92 10.76 18.71
N ILE A 899 28.36 10.01 17.77
CA ILE A 899 27.15 10.42 17.04
C ILE A 899 25.98 10.54 18.02
N PHE A 900 25.76 9.53 18.87
CA PHE A 900 24.66 9.53 19.83
C PHE A 900 24.77 10.66 20.86
N ARG A 901 25.98 10.99 21.33
CA ARG A 901 26.18 12.13 22.23
C ARG A 901 25.72 13.45 21.62
N GLU A 902 25.85 13.62 20.31
CA GLU A 902 25.49 14.86 19.62
C GLU A 902 24.04 14.90 19.15
N THR A 903 23.48 13.74 18.79
CA THR A 903 22.11 13.66 18.25
C THR A 903 21.07 13.33 19.31
N GLU A 904 21.48 12.71 20.42
CA GLU A 904 20.61 12.15 21.46
C GLU A 904 19.53 11.20 20.91
N SER A 905 19.73 10.67 19.71
CA SER A 905 18.77 9.82 19.00
C SER A 905 19.48 8.86 18.04
N ARG A 906 18.95 7.64 17.94
CA ARG A 906 19.37 6.63 16.96
C ARG A 906 18.88 6.92 15.53
N GLN A 907 17.90 7.80 15.40
CA GLN A 907 17.22 8.06 14.13
C GLN A 907 17.57 9.42 13.50
N LYS A 908 18.37 10.23 14.18
CA LYS A 908 18.82 11.55 13.70
C LYS A 908 20.11 11.45 12.90
N ILE A 909 20.14 12.17 11.77
CA ILE A 909 21.33 12.27 10.92
C ILE A 909 22.26 13.36 11.44
N LEU A 910 23.55 13.04 11.44
CA LEU A 910 24.64 13.98 11.68
C LEU A 910 25.47 14.15 10.41
N VAL A 911 25.59 15.38 9.92
CA VAL A 911 26.43 15.72 8.76
C VAL A 911 27.59 16.61 9.19
N ARG A 912 28.79 16.28 8.72
CA ARG A 912 29.99 17.13 8.84
C ARG A 912 30.38 17.61 7.46
N GLU A 913 30.43 18.93 7.29
CA GLU A 913 30.80 19.59 6.03
C GLU A 913 32.18 20.24 6.15
N PHE A 914 33.02 20.01 5.15
CA PHE A 914 34.37 20.56 5.03
C PHE A 914 34.54 21.18 3.65
N SER A 915 34.64 22.50 3.59
CA SER A 915 34.75 23.24 2.33
C SER A 915 36.20 23.60 2.02
N GLN A 916 36.49 23.89 0.75
CA GLN A 916 37.83 24.35 0.29
C GLN A 916 38.95 23.33 0.53
N LEU A 917 38.63 22.03 0.43
CA LEU A 917 39.62 20.96 0.49
C LEU A 917 40.33 20.80 -0.85
N SER A 918 41.63 21.08 -0.88
CA SER A 918 42.48 20.85 -2.05
C SER A 918 42.84 19.37 -2.19
N LEU A 919 42.28 18.70 -3.21
CA LEU A 919 42.56 17.30 -3.52
C LEU A 919 43.44 17.19 -4.77
N GLY A 920 44.50 16.38 -4.69
CA GLY A 920 45.54 16.25 -5.73
C GLY A 920 45.34 15.10 -6.72
N GLY A 921 44.25 14.34 -6.61
CA GLY A 921 43.97 13.19 -7.47
C GLY A 921 43.18 12.08 -6.78
N ASP A 922 43.39 11.93 -5.47
CA ASP A 922 42.77 10.90 -4.65
C ASP A 922 42.20 11.52 -3.36
N LEU A 923 41.27 10.81 -2.74
CA LEU A 923 40.75 11.07 -1.40
C LEU A 923 40.96 9.81 -0.57
N ASN A 924 41.70 9.92 0.53
CA ASN A 924 41.94 8.81 1.46
C ASN A 924 41.42 9.15 2.85
N LEU A 925 40.29 8.56 3.23
CA LEU A 925 39.76 8.63 4.58
C LEU A 925 40.19 7.41 5.39
N THR A 926 40.63 7.64 6.62
CA THR A 926 40.92 6.58 7.60
C THR A 926 40.11 6.81 8.86
N PHE A 927 39.65 5.71 9.46
CA PHE A 927 38.76 5.69 10.60
C PHE A 927 39.43 4.93 11.74
N ASN A 928 39.67 5.61 12.87
CA ASN A 928 40.37 5.03 14.01
C ASN A 928 39.44 5.03 15.23
N ALA A 929 39.01 3.86 15.68
CA ALA A 929 38.15 3.73 16.86
C ALA A 929 38.94 3.89 18.16
N SER A 930 38.35 4.61 19.11
CA SER A 930 38.69 4.56 20.53
C SER A 930 37.66 3.77 21.34
N ALA A 931 36.42 3.63 20.83
CA ALA A 931 35.39 2.73 21.37
C ALA A 931 34.44 2.27 20.24
N GLY A 932 33.95 1.03 20.32
CA GLY A 932 33.08 0.45 19.28
C GLY A 932 33.77 0.31 17.93
N THR A 933 33.00 0.13 16.86
CA THR A 933 33.51 0.09 15.48
C THR A 933 33.16 1.39 14.74
N PRO A 934 33.99 1.95 13.85
CA PRO A 934 33.61 3.16 13.12
C PRO A 934 32.44 2.90 12.18
N LEU A 935 31.64 3.93 11.87
CA LEU A 935 30.55 3.82 10.91
C LEU A 935 30.53 5.01 9.96
N ILE A 936 29.93 4.82 8.79
CA ILE A 936 29.59 5.91 7.86
C ILE A 936 28.34 5.52 7.06
N CYS A 937 27.44 6.49 6.87
CA CYS A 937 26.23 6.32 6.06
C CYS A 937 26.48 6.73 4.60
N GLY A 938 27.10 7.90 4.42
CA GLY A 938 27.37 8.42 3.09
C GLY A 938 28.50 9.43 3.04
N LEU A 939 28.99 9.64 1.83
CA LEU A 939 30.04 10.60 1.50
C LEU A 939 29.60 11.39 0.27
N GLU A 940 29.55 12.72 0.36
CA GLU A 940 29.30 13.61 -0.77
C GLU A 940 30.54 14.44 -1.02
N LEU A 941 31.05 14.40 -2.25
CA LEU A 941 32.20 15.16 -2.69
C LEU A 941 31.78 16.01 -3.88
N VAL A 942 31.86 17.33 -3.78
CA VAL A 942 31.46 18.27 -4.84
C VAL A 942 32.55 19.29 -5.05
N LYS A 943 33.04 19.43 -6.29
CA LYS A 943 33.99 20.48 -6.65
C LYS A 943 33.35 21.85 -6.39
N ASN A 944 34.06 22.76 -5.71
CA ASN A 944 33.54 24.06 -5.26
C ASN A 944 32.97 24.95 -6.38
N SER A 945 33.40 24.75 -7.63
CA SER A 945 32.87 25.49 -8.79
C SER A 945 31.48 25.02 -9.25
N LEU A 946 30.95 23.95 -8.67
CA LEU A 946 29.66 23.37 -9.00
C LEU A 946 28.63 23.69 -7.90
N PRO A 947 27.33 23.77 -8.22
CA PRO A 947 26.31 23.98 -7.19
C PRO A 947 26.29 22.82 -6.19
N LEU A 948 26.02 23.12 -4.92
CA LEU A 948 25.89 22.15 -3.84
C LEU A 948 24.43 22.16 -3.35
N ASP A 949 23.89 21.00 -3.00
CA ASP A 949 22.56 20.92 -2.41
C ASP A 949 22.53 21.53 -1.01
N ASP A 950 21.45 22.23 -0.67
CA ASP A 950 21.19 22.64 0.70
C ASP A 950 20.80 21.40 1.52
N LEU A 951 21.42 21.21 2.69
CA LEU A 951 21.00 20.13 3.57
C LEU A 951 19.60 20.43 4.14
N VAL A 952 18.72 19.43 4.11
CA VAL A 952 17.33 19.54 4.57
C VAL A 952 17.25 19.33 6.08
N GLU A 953 16.55 20.22 6.78
CA GLU A 953 16.13 20.00 8.17
C GLU A 953 14.92 19.05 8.18
N LEU A 954 15.06 17.90 8.84
CA LEU A 954 13.98 16.95 8.98
C LEU A 954 13.11 17.31 10.18
N PRO A 955 11.78 17.13 10.09
CA PRO A 955 10.93 17.29 11.25
C PRO A 955 11.24 16.22 12.30
N ASP A 956 11.23 16.60 13.58
CA ASP A 956 11.18 15.64 14.68
C ASP A 956 9.87 14.84 14.57
N ARG A 957 9.90 13.55 14.89
CA ARG A 957 8.70 12.72 14.94
C ARG A 957 8.35 12.38 16.38
N LYS A 958 7.10 12.02 16.61
CA LYS A 958 6.67 11.56 17.94
C LYS A 958 7.43 10.25 18.23
N PRO A 959 8.08 10.07 19.41
CA PRO A 959 8.83 8.86 19.74
C PRO A 959 8.02 7.56 19.59
N GLU A 960 6.72 7.61 19.89
CA GLU A 960 5.77 6.50 19.73
C GLU A 960 5.65 5.98 18.29
N LEU A 961 6.00 6.79 17.29
CA LEU A 961 6.00 6.39 15.88
C LEU A 961 7.28 5.65 15.49
N LEU A 962 8.35 5.78 16.28
CA LEU A 962 9.71 5.34 15.95
C LEU A 962 10.16 4.09 16.69
N SER A 963 9.29 3.48 17.49
CA SER A 963 9.64 2.30 18.26
C SER A 963 9.79 1.06 17.35
N LYS A 964 11.04 0.75 16.98
CA LYS A 964 11.47 -0.62 16.61
C LYS A 964 11.83 -1.47 17.84
N GLU A 965 11.48 -0.99 19.06
CA GLU A 965 11.87 -1.63 20.33
C GLU A 965 11.13 -2.93 20.64
#